data_AF-A0A1J5HCE6-F1
#
_entry.id   AF-A0A1J5HCE6-F1
#
_cell.length_a   1.000
_cell.length_b   1.000
_cell.length_c   1.000
_cell.angle_alpha   90.00
_cell.angle_beta   90.00
_cell.angle_gamma   90.00
#
_symmetry.space_group_name_H-M   'P 1'
#
loop_
_entity.id
_entity.type
_entity.pdbx_description
1 polymer ?
#
loop_
_entity_poly.entity_id
_entity_poly.type
_entity_poly.pdbx_seq_one_letter_code
_entity_poly.pdbx_strand_id
1 'polypeptide(L)'
;MDSKYNPKQNEERIYKLWQGSGFFNPDKLPGKRKKKFVVMIPPPNITGSLHMGHALDNTIQDIVIRFERMKGKKTLWLPGTDHAGIATQNVVEKELTKEGLTRHQLGREKFVKRVLEWKEKYGHLILEQLKKLGCSCDWSRTRFTLDEGYTEAVLAAFVYYYKKGFIYRGPRIVNWCPRCQTAISDIETKYKEEKGKLWHIRYKTKNINQKYIVVATTRPETMLGDTAVAVNPKDERYKNLIGEKVILPIMNRVIPVITSRLIDPNFGTGALKVTPAHDPVDWKIGKENKLAIINVIGPDGKMTSEAGGYAGLNIKQAKEEIINELKKQGLIEKEEDYIHEIPTCDRCGATIEPQISEQWFLKMDELIKPTIKVVKTDKIKIIPLRYKKILTSWLENIEDWCISRQLWWGHQLPVWHCEKSPTKFVVSKEKPEKCPFCQGCELIRSEDVLDTWFSSALWPFAALGWPAKTNDLKNFYPTNFLTTAADIIYLWVARMIFSSLEFTKKIPFKEVYFHPTILTLEGKRMSKSLGTGVDPLELISQYGADATRLGIILSITRDQQAAKFDERNVLAARNFINKLWNINRFISGTIEQNKSGSREKNLSLTDQWILSRMNSIILSTTSKLENYELGEAAKELYEFAWHEFADWYLEIAKFQIKEGQGKTLEILNQTLRTTLKLLHPFIPFITEEIYQEKNEKNLLMVLDWPQAEKKYINKKIEEKFSQIKEAVTKIRNYRAENKIEPREFIKAPFKLENLQEEEKKIVCELTRITLSL
;
A
#
# COMPACT_ATOMS: atom_id res chain seq x y z
N MET A 1 -23.82 32.58 12.35
CA MET A 1 -23.00 31.36 12.41
C MET A 1 -23.20 30.63 13.74
N ASP A 2 -23.34 29.31 13.70
CA ASP A 2 -23.41 28.47 14.91
C ASP A 2 -22.13 28.52 15.76
N SER A 3 -22.24 28.14 17.03
CA SER A 3 -21.13 28.13 18.00
C SER A 3 -20.14 26.99 17.83
N LYS A 4 -20.52 25.94 17.08
CA LYS A 4 -19.66 24.79 16.78
C LYS A 4 -19.80 24.44 15.30
N TYR A 5 -18.70 23.98 14.69
CA TYR A 5 -18.73 23.48 13.33
C TYR A 5 -19.42 22.12 13.29
N ASN A 6 -20.32 21.92 12.32
CA ASN A 6 -21.00 20.65 12.08
C ASN A 6 -20.49 20.00 10.79
N PRO A 7 -19.62 18.99 10.86
CA PRO A 7 -19.10 18.31 9.67
C PRO A 7 -20.20 17.66 8.83
N LYS A 8 -21.20 17.02 9.47
CA LYS A 8 -22.25 16.26 8.77
C LYS A 8 -23.06 17.11 7.80
N GLN A 9 -23.33 18.36 8.16
CA GLN A 9 -24.10 19.29 7.32
C GLN A 9 -23.24 19.92 6.21
N ASN A 10 -21.97 20.18 6.47
CA ASN A 10 -21.13 20.98 5.58
C ASN A 10 -20.33 20.12 4.59
N GLU A 11 -19.72 19.01 5.04
CA GLU A 11 -18.81 18.22 4.21
C GLU A 11 -19.51 17.66 2.96
N GLU A 12 -20.73 17.16 3.09
CA GLU A 12 -21.48 16.62 1.95
C GLU A 12 -21.86 17.72 0.94
N ARG A 13 -22.31 18.89 1.42
CA ARG A 13 -22.65 20.02 0.55
C ARG A 13 -21.43 20.52 -0.22
N ILE A 14 -20.30 20.66 0.48
CA ILE A 14 -19.03 21.10 -0.12
C ILE A 14 -18.52 20.08 -1.14
N TYR A 15 -18.64 18.78 -0.84
CA TYR A 15 -18.24 17.76 -1.80
C TYR A 15 -19.06 17.83 -3.09
N LYS A 16 -20.38 18.00 -2.97
CA LYS A 16 -21.28 18.21 -4.11
C LYS A 16 -20.91 19.46 -4.91
N LEU A 17 -20.56 20.55 -4.22
CA LEU A 17 -20.06 21.77 -4.86
C LEU A 17 -18.78 21.52 -5.69
N TRP A 18 -17.79 20.83 -5.11
CA TRP A 18 -16.57 20.48 -5.83
C TRP A 18 -16.84 19.58 -7.05
N GLN A 19 -17.67 18.54 -6.89
CA GLN A 19 -18.04 17.67 -8.01
C GLN A 19 -18.77 18.44 -9.11
N GLY A 20 -19.73 19.29 -8.75
CA GLY A 20 -20.50 20.13 -9.67
C GLY A 20 -19.62 21.13 -10.45
N SER A 21 -18.54 21.61 -9.84
CA SER A 21 -17.58 22.50 -10.52
C SER A 21 -16.81 21.81 -11.67
N GLY A 22 -16.67 20.49 -11.61
CA GLY A 22 -15.86 19.72 -12.54
C GLY A 22 -14.34 19.85 -12.37
N PHE A 23 -13.84 20.59 -11.38
CA PHE A 23 -12.40 20.87 -11.18
C PHE A 23 -11.57 19.67 -10.73
N PHE A 24 -12.18 18.52 -10.44
CA PHE A 24 -11.45 17.26 -10.32
C PHE A 24 -10.91 16.78 -11.66
N ASN A 25 -11.58 17.12 -12.76
CA ASN A 25 -11.13 16.78 -14.10
C ASN A 25 -10.06 17.80 -14.56
N PRO A 26 -8.83 17.35 -14.90
CA PRO A 26 -7.74 18.23 -15.34
C PRO A 26 -8.10 19.12 -16.53
N ASP A 27 -9.02 18.70 -17.40
CA ASP A 27 -9.41 19.45 -18.60
C ASP A 27 -10.40 20.58 -18.32
N LYS A 28 -11.04 20.56 -17.14
CA LYS A 28 -11.98 21.60 -16.69
C LYS A 28 -11.35 22.58 -15.70
N LEU A 29 -10.08 22.40 -15.35
CA LEU A 29 -9.38 23.32 -14.45
C LEU A 29 -9.29 24.74 -15.05
N PRO A 30 -9.49 25.80 -14.24
CA PRO A 30 -9.44 27.17 -14.74
C PRO A 30 -8.00 27.58 -15.10
N GLY A 31 -7.89 28.48 -16.06
CA GLY A 31 -6.64 29.08 -16.52
C GLY A 31 -5.80 28.17 -17.44
N LYS A 32 -4.78 28.76 -18.09
CA LYS A 32 -3.85 28.02 -18.96
C LYS A 32 -2.77 27.33 -18.13
N ARG A 33 -2.91 26.01 -17.93
CA ARG A 33 -1.98 25.19 -17.13
C ARG A 33 -1.06 24.34 -18.03
N LYS A 34 0.23 24.70 -18.11
CA LYS A 34 1.21 24.03 -18.98
C LYS A 34 1.86 22.79 -18.38
N LYS A 35 2.20 22.82 -17.08
CA LYS A 35 2.87 21.71 -16.40
C LYS A 35 1.82 20.72 -15.89
N LYS A 36 2.05 19.43 -16.11
CA LYS A 36 1.19 18.35 -15.62
C LYS A 36 1.71 17.75 -14.31
N PHE A 37 0.79 17.28 -13.48
CA PHE A 37 1.11 16.45 -12.32
C PHE A 37 0.11 15.29 -12.24
N VAL A 38 0.60 14.07 -12.36
CA VAL A 38 -0.24 12.88 -12.51
C VAL A 38 0.07 11.89 -11.40
N VAL A 39 -0.99 11.47 -10.72
CA VAL A 39 -0.99 10.42 -9.69
C VAL A 39 -2.04 9.40 -10.07
N MET A 40 -1.78 8.13 -9.80
CA MET A 40 -2.77 7.07 -9.93
C MET A 40 -2.94 6.40 -8.59
N ILE A 41 -4.19 6.22 -8.18
CA ILE A 41 -4.50 5.44 -6.98
C ILE A 41 -3.95 4.02 -7.17
N PRO A 42 -3.25 3.46 -6.17
CA PRO A 42 -3.09 2.02 -6.04
C PRO A 42 -4.47 1.37 -5.97
N PRO A 43 -4.92 0.70 -7.05
CA PRO A 43 -6.32 0.34 -7.19
C PRO A 43 -6.70 -0.60 -6.04
N PRO A 44 -7.65 -0.23 -5.14
CA PRO A 44 -7.99 -1.06 -4.01
C PRO A 44 -8.64 -2.35 -4.49
N ASN A 45 -8.33 -3.45 -3.81
CA ASN A 45 -8.94 -4.75 -4.08
C ASN A 45 -10.43 -4.70 -3.75
N ILE A 46 -11.28 -5.28 -4.61
CA ILE A 46 -12.73 -5.41 -4.37
C ILE A 46 -13.09 -6.47 -3.32
N THR A 47 -12.34 -6.58 -2.22
CA THR A 47 -12.49 -7.60 -1.18
C THR A 47 -13.27 -7.12 0.05
N GLY A 48 -13.73 -5.86 0.06
CA GLY A 48 -14.54 -5.27 1.13
C GLY A 48 -14.41 -3.75 1.19
N SER A 49 -14.88 -3.14 2.29
CA SER A 49 -14.59 -1.72 2.63
C SER A 49 -13.09 -1.41 2.82
N LEU A 50 -12.74 -0.13 2.79
CA LEU A 50 -11.39 0.38 3.09
C LEU A 50 -11.09 0.35 4.60
N HIS A 51 -9.83 0.58 4.95
CA HIS A 51 -9.34 0.67 6.34
C HIS A 51 -8.35 1.82 6.47
N MET A 52 -7.88 2.11 7.69
CA MET A 52 -6.97 3.24 7.96
C MET A 52 -5.71 3.33 7.09
N GLY A 53 -5.09 2.20 6.72
CA GLY A 53 -3.99 2.21 5.74
C GLY A 53 -4.37 2.81 4.37
N HIS A 54 -5.58 2.52 3.86
CA HIS A 54 -6.07 3.13 2.62
C HIS A 54 -6.42 4.61 2.83
N ALA A 55 -6.96 4.98 4.00
CA ALA A 55 -7.24 6.37 4.33
C ALA A 55 -5.96 7.20 4.38
N LEU A 56 -4.88 6.67 4.97
CA LEU A 56 -3.56 7.29 4.96
C LEU A 56 -3.06 7.50 3.52
N ASP A 57 -3.00 6.42 2.73
CA ASP A 57 -2.45 6.48 1.37
C ASP A 57 -3.19 7.49 0.49
N ASN A 58 -4.53 7.51 0.54
CA ASN A 58 -5.33 8.44 -0.24
C ASN A 58 -5.28 9.88 0.30
N THR A 59 -5.11 10.07 1.62
CA THR A 59 -4.91 11.41 2.19
C THR A 59 -3.58 12.00 1.74
N ILE A 60 -2.50 11.20 1.70
CA ILE A 60 -1.20 11.61 1.16
C ILE A 60 -1.35 12.02 -0.31
N GLN A 61 -1.99 11.19 -1.13
CA GLN A 61 -2.19 11.49 -2.56
C GLN A 61 -2.98 12.78 -2.76
N ASP A 62 -4.07 12.97 -2.03
CA ASP A 62 -4.93 14.15 -2.17
C ASP A 62 -4.22 15.43 -1.68
N ILE A 63 -3.41 15.37 -0.61
CA ILE A 63 -2.58 16.49 -0.17
C ILE A 63 -1.65 16.94 -1.30
N VAL A 64 -0.91 16.00 -1.89
CA VAL A 64 0.04 16.29 -2.98
C VAL A 64 -0.70 16.81 -4.21
N ILE A 65 -1.85 16.21 -4.56
CA ILE A 65 -2.67 16.67 -5.70
C ILE A 65 -3.21 18.08 -5.49
N ARG A 66 -3.77 18.39 -4.31
CA ARG A 66 -4.29 19.73 -4.01
C ARG A 66 -3.18 20.76 -4.02
N PHE A 67 -2.04 20.46 -3.38
CA PHE A 67 -0.85 21.32 -3.40
C PHE A 67 -0.40 21.62 -4.83
N GLU A 68 -0.25 20.59 -5.67
CA GLU A 68 0.22 20.77 -7.04
C GLU A 68 -0.80 21.47 -7.96
N ARG A 69 -2.10 21.27 -7.68
CA ARG A 69 -3.19 22.00 -8.34
C ARG A 69 -3.11 23.49 -7.98
N MET A 70 -2.90 23.82 -6.72
CA MET A 70 -2.74 25.20 -6.25
C MET A 70 -1.41 25.82 -6.72
N LYS A 71 -0.39 25.03 -7.06
CA LYS A 71 0.82 25.51 -7.76
C LYS A 71 0.63 25.74 -9.26
N GLY A 72 -0.61 25.73 -9.75
CA GLY A 72 -0.94 26.01 -11.15
C GLY A 72 -0.67 24.84 -12.11
N LYS A 73 -0.45 23.61 -11.61
CA LYS A 73 -0.30 22.44 -12.49
C LYS A 73 -1.66 21.89 -12.93
N LYS A 74 -1.67 21.26 -14.11
CA LYS A 74 -2.80 20.46 -14.61
C LYS A 74 -2.74 19.08 -13.93
N THR A 75 -3.54 18.90 -12.89
CA THR A 75 -3.47 17.71 -12.03
C THR A 75 -4.44 16.62 -12.47
N LEU A 76 -3.95 15.42 -12.77
CA LEU A 76 -4.77 14.22 -12.92
C LEU A 76 -4.53 13.31 -11.73
N TRP A 77 -5.59 13.01 -10.99
CA TRP A 77 -5.60 11.93 -10.01
C TRP A 77 -6.57 10.86 -10.47
N LEU A 78 -6.04 9.75 -11.02
CA LEU A 78 -6.85 8.70 -11.65
C LEU A 78 -7.28 7.67 -10.60
N PRO A 79 -8.59 7.51 -10.34
CA PRO A 79 -9.10 6.48 -9.46
C PRO A 79 -9.32 5.16 -10.19
N GLY A 80 -9.35 4.06 -9.44
CA GLY A 80 -9.76 2.78 -9.96
C GLY A 80 -9.73 1.68 -8.92
N THR A 81 -10.20 0.49 -9.28
CA THR A 81 -10.25 -0.68 -8.41
C THR A 81 -9.64 -1.90 -9.08
N ASP A 82 -9.13 -2.83 -8.27
CA ASP A 82 -8.52 -4.06 -8.76
C ASP A 82 -9.45 -5.26 -8.53
N HIS A 83 -9.62 -6.08 -9.56
CA HIS A 83 -10.34 -7.34 -9.51
C HIS A 83 -9.75 -8.34 -8.50
N ALA A 84 -8.47 -8.20 -8.16
CA ALA A 84 -7.75 -8.90 -7.11
C ALA A 84 -7.74 -10.45 -7.19
N GLY A 85 -8.09 -11.04 -8.34
CA GLY A 85 -8.01 -12.48 -8.65
C GLY A 85 -8.33 -13.39 -7.45
N ILE A 86 -7.30 -14.06 -6.94
CA ILE A 86 -7.37 -15.01 -5.81
C ILE A 86 -8.01 -14.41 -4.55
N ALA A 87 -7.78 -13.12 -4.27
CA ALA A 87 -8.27 -12.49 -3.05
C ALA A 87 -9.79 -12.33 -3.10
N THR A 88 -10.33 -11.83 -4.22
CA THR A 88 -11.78 -11.70 -4.43
C THR A 88 -12.44 -13.06 -4.48
N GLN A 89 -11.85 -14.01 -5.22
CA GLN A 89 -12.36 -15.38 -5.30
C GLN A 89 -12.47 -16.03 -3.91
N ASN A 90 -11.43 -15.91 -3.07
CA ASN A 90 -11.45 -16.44 -1.71
C ASN A 90 -12.53 -15.79 -0.83
N VAL A 91 -12.77 -14.48 -0.95
CA VAL A 91 -13.82 -13.80 -0.18
C VAL A 91 -15.21 -14.25 -0.62
N VAL A 92 -15.46 -14.35 -1.93
CA VAL A 92 -16.74 -14.84 -2.46
C VAL A 92 -16.96 -16.31 -2.10
N GLU A 93 -15.94 -17.15 -2.14
CA GLU A 93 -16.02 -18.55 -1.68
C GLU A 93 -16.35 -18.66 -0.18
N LYS A 94 -15.82 -17.77 0.67
CA LYS A 94 -16.17 -17.72 2.10
C LYS A 94 -17.64 -17.37 2.31
N GLU A 95 -18.19 -16.46 1.51
CA GLU A 95 -19.62 -16.12 1.58
C GLU A 95 -20.50 -17.28 1.10
N LEU A 96 -20.11 -17.95 0.00
CA LEU A 96 -20.78 -19.17 -0.46
C LEU A 96 -20.78 -20.29 0.58
N THR A 97 -19.68 -20.42 1.32
CA THR A 97 -19.58 -21.42 2.39
C THR A 97 -20.60 -21.15 3.51
N LYS A 98 -20.92 -19.88 3.80
CA LYS A 98 -21.98 -19.51 4.76
C LYS A 98 -23.38 -19.88 4.24
N GLU A 99 -23.56 -19.92 2.93
CA GLU A 99 -24.78 -20.40 2.25
C GLU A 99 -24.82 -21.95 2.14
N GLY A 100 -23.79 -22.66 2.61
CA GLY A 100 -23.67 -24.12 2.47
C GLY A 100 -23.31 -24.59 1.05
N LEU A 101 -22.86 -23.66 0.18
CA LEU A 101 -22.50 -23.93 -1.21
C LEU A 101 -20.99 -23.85 -1.43
N THR A 102 -20.51 -24.58 -2.44
CA THR A 102 -19.13 -24.49 -2.95
C THR A 102 -19.13 -23.97 -4.39
N ARG A 103 -18.00 -23.40 -4.83
CA ARG A 103 -17.84 -22.98 -6.23
C ARG A 103 -18.12 -24.12 -7.22
N HIS A 104 -17.69 -25.34 -6.88
CA HIS A 104 -17.83 -26.52 -7.73
C HIS A 104 -19.30 -26.93 -7.91
N GLN A 105 -20.12 -26.79 -6.87
CA GLN A 105 -21.56 -27.04 -6.97
C GLN A 105 -22.29 -25.97 -7.82
N LEU A 106 -21.80 -24.72 -7.85
CA LEU A 106 -22.38 -23.66 -8.68
C LEU A 106 -21.98 -23.77 -10.15
N GLY A 107 -20.77 -24.23 -10.44
CA GLY A 107 -20.16 -24.15 -11.77
C GLY A 107 -19.58 -22.76 -12.07
N ARG A 108 -18.69 -22.70 -13.07
CA ARG A 108 -17.86 -21.52 -13.37
C ARG A 108 -18.68 -20.29 -13.74
N GLU A 109 -19.66 -20.42 -14.63
CA GLU A 109 -20.47 -19.30 -15.11
C GLU A 109 -21.25 -18.60 -13.98
N LYS A 110 -21.96 -19.39 -13.16
CA LYS A 110 -22.73 -18.86 -12.02
C LYS A 110 -21.81 -18.28 -10.95
N PHE A 111 -20.65 -18.89 -10.72
CA PHE A 111 -19.65 -18.34 -9.81
C PHE A 111 -19.13 -16.97 -10.29
N VAL A 112 -18.74 -16.84 -11.55
CA VAL A 112 -18.28 -15.56 -12.12
C VAL A 112 -19.37 -14.48 -12.03
N LYS A 113 -20.63 -14.84 -12.29
CA LYS A 113 -21.76 -13.93 -12.09
C LYS A 113 -21.86 -13.44 -10.64
N ARG A 114 -21.70 -14.33 -9.65
CA ARG A 114 -21.69 -13.95 -8.23
C ARG A 114 -20.53 -13.01 -7.89
N VAL A 115 -19.36 -13.21 -8.49
CA VAL A 115 -18.21 -12.30 -8.30
C VAL A 115 -18.48 -10.92 -8.92
N LEU A 116 -19.19 -10.83 -10.06
CA LEU A 116 -19.60 -9.56 -10.64
C LEU A 116 -20.60 -8.81 -9.75
N GLU A 117 -21.59 -9.50 -9.18
CA GLU A 117 -22.52 -8.92 -8.19
C GLU A 117 -21.78 -8.39 -6.95
N TRP A 118 -20.76 -9.13 -6.49
CA TRP A 118 -19.86 -8.70 -5.42
C TRP A 118 -19.09 -7.43 -5.81
N LYS A 119 -18.55 -7.37 -7.03
CA LYS A 119 -17.85 -6.18 -7.57
C LYS A 119 -18.76 -4.96 -7.57
N GLU A 120 -20.02 -5.07 -7.98
CA GLU A 120 -20.93 -3.91 -8.00
C GLU A 120 -21.19 -3.37 -6.60
N LYS A 121 -21.44 -4.26 -5.63
CA LYS A 121 -21.68 -3.87 -4.23
C LYS A 121 -20.45 -3.20 -3.59
N TYR A 122 -19.29 -3.83 -3.65
CA TYR A 122 -18.10 -3.36 -2.94
C TYR A 122 -17.28 -2.33 -3.73
N GLY A 123 -17.29 -2.40 -5.05
CA GLY A 123 -16.66 -1.39 -5.90
C GLY A 123 -17.29 -0.01 -5.70
N HIS A 124 -18.62 0.07 -5.65
CA HIS A 124 -19.32 1.32 -5.34
C HIS A 124 -18.98 1.82 -3.93
N LEU A 125 -18.99 0.92 -2.92
CA LEU A 125 -18.67 1.26 -1.53
C LEU A 125 -17.26 1.87 -1.39
N ILE A 126 -16.25 1.28 -2.04
CA ILE A 126 -14.87 1.78 -2.01
C ILE A 126 -14.80 3.21 -2.54
N LEU A 127 -15.45 3.48 -3.68
CA LEU A 127 -15.45 4.83 -4.27
C LEU A 127 -16.17 5.83 -3.37
N GLU A 128 -17.29 5.46 -2.77
CA GLU A 128 -18.02 6.32 -1.82
C GLU A 128 -17.19 6.61 -0.55
N GLN A 129 -16.42 5.64 -0.05
CA GLN A 129 -15.50 5.86 1.06
C GLN A 129 -14.43 6.92 0.72
N LEU A 130 -13.85 6.84 -0.48
CA LEU A 130 -12.88 7.83 -0.93
C LEU A 130 -13.51 9.22 -1.10
N LYS A 131 -14.75 9.30 -1.61
CA LYS A 131 -15.50 10.56 -1.71
C LYS A 131 -15.80 11.16 -0.34
N LYS A 132 -16.26 10.35 0.63
CA LYS A 132 -16.51 10.78 2.02
C LYS A 132 -15.22 11.21 2.73
N LEU A 133 -14.06 10.65 2.39
CA LEU A 133 -12.75 11.13 2.84
C LEU A 133 -12.34 12.47 2.18
N GLY A 134 -13.09 12.98 1.20
CA GLY A 134 -12.80 14.24 0.51
C GLY A 134 -11.77 14.12 -0.60
N CYS A 135 -11.55 12.93 -1.15
CA CYS A 135 -10.61 12.73 -2.25
C CYS A 135 -11.04 13.51 -3.50
N SER A 136 -10.15 14.31 -4.08
CA SER A 136 -10.40 15.12 -5.29
C SER A 136 -10.05 14.39 -6.60
N CYS A 137 -10.38 13.09 -6.68
CA CYS A 137 -10.09 12.23 -7.84
C CYS A 137 -10.93 12.61 -9.06
N ASP A 138 -10.38 12.38 -10.25
CA ASP A 138 -11.17 12.46 -11.47
C ASP A 138 -12.03 11.22 -11.65
N TRP A 139 -13.22 11.24 -11.05
CA TRP A 139 -14.19 10.14 -11.11
C TRP A 139 -14.65 9.81 -12.53
N SER A 140 -14.53 10.74 -13.49
CA SER A 140 -14.90 10.51 -14.89
C SER A 140 -13.94 9.54 -15.62
N ARG A 141 -12.74 9.33 -15.06
CA ARG A 141 -11.71 8.43 -15.58
C ARG A 141 -11.52 7.18 -14.72
N THR A 142 -12.53 6.80 -13.92
CA THR A 142 -12.44 5.63 -13.05
C THR A 142 -12.20 4.36 -13.88
N ARG A 143 -11.19 3.57 -13.48
CA ARG A 143 -10.82 2.31 -14.14
C ARG A 143 -11.07 1.09 -13.28
N PHE A 144 -11.33 -0.03 -13.93
CA PHE A 144 -11.38 -1.34 -13.29
C PHE A 144 -10.46 -2.28 -14.06
N THR A 145 -9.68 -3.11 -13.38
CA THR A 145 -8.66 -3.93 -14.06
C THR A 145 -9.25 -4.97 -15.03
N LEU A 146 -10.55 -5.32 -14.93
CA LEU A 146 -11.27 -6.15 -15.92
C LEU A 146 -12.22 -5.36 -16.82
N ASP A 147 -12.11 -4.02 -16.90
CA ASP A 147 -12.84 -3.28 -17.94
C ASP A 147 -12.34 -3.64 -19.35
N GLU A 148 -13.15 -3.38 -20.37
CA GLU A 148 -12.88 -3.82 -21.75
C GLU A 148 -11.55 -3.31 -22.28
N GLY A 149 -11.29 -2.00 -22.11
CA GLY A 149 -10.05 -1.37 -22.57
C GLY A 149 -8.81 -1.87 -21.82
N TYR A 150 -8.93 -2.13 -20.51
CA TYR A 150 -7.84 -2.68 -19.71
C TYR A 150 -7.59 -4.15 -20.04
N THR A 151 -8.63 -4.92 -20.31
CA THR A 151 -8.50 -6.33 -20.74
C THR A 151 -7.77 -6.42 -22.06
N GLU A 152 -8.08 -5.56 -23.04
CA GLU A 152 -7.32 -5.49 -24.29
C GLU A 152 -5.84 -5.21 -24.07
N ALA A 153 -5.50 -4.39 -23.07
CA ALA A 153 -4.12 -4.14 -22.68
C ALA A 153 -3.41 -5.38 -22.17
N VAL A 154 -4.06 -6.11 -21.27
CA VAL A 154 -3.51 -7.33 -20.68
C VAL A 154 -3.28 -8.39 -21.76
N LEU A 155 -4.25 -8.60 -22.65
CA LEU A 155 -4.12 -9.57 -23.75
C LEU A 155 -3.02 -9.16 -24.74
N ALA A 156 -2.92 -7.87 -25.08
CA ALA A 156 -1.85 -7.36 -25.94
C ALA A 156 -0.47 -7.55 -25.31
N ALA A 157 -0.33 -7.30 -24.01
CA ALA A 157 0.92 -7.52 -23.28
C ALA A 157 1.35 -8.98 -23.30
N PHE A 158 0.43 -9.91 -23.05
CA PHE A 158 0.71 -11.35 -23.10
C PHE A 158 1.18 -11.79 -24.49
N VAL A 159 0.44 -11.43 -25.54
CA VAL A 159 0.78 -11.80 -26.92
C VAL A 159 2.13 -11.21 -27.33
N TYR A 160 2.42 -9.96 -26.94
CA TYR A 160 3.72 -9.33 -27.20
C TYR A 160 4.87 -10.08 -26.53
N TYR A 161 4.77 -10.35 -25.23
CA TYR A 161 5.81 -11.06 -24.49
C TYR A 161 6.03 -12.48 -25.02
N TYR A 162 4.96 -13.16 -25.42
CA TYR A 162 5.05 -14.48 -26.05
C TYR A 162 5.79 -14.42 -27.39
N LYS A 163 5.40 -13.48 -28.29
CA LYS A 163 6.08 -13.30 -29.58
C LYS A 163 7.56 -12.92 -29.44
N LYS A 164 7.93 -12.22 -28.35
CA LYS A 164 9.31 -11.86 -28.02
C LYS A 164 10.12 -13.03 -27.42
N GLY A 165 9.48 -14.15 -27.09
CA GLY A 165 10.11 -15.30 -26.44
C GLY A 165 10.37 -15.13 -24.94
N PHE A 166 9.76 -14.12 -24.31
CA PHE A 166 9.83 -13.87 -22.88
C PHE A 166 8.81 -14.73 -22.11
N ILE A 167 7.64 -14.98 -22.69
CA ILE A 167 6.68 -15.94 -22.13
C ILE A 167 6.94 -17.32 -22.73
N TYR A 168 7.02 -18.32 -21.87
CA TYR A 168 7.09 -19.72 -22.27
C TYR A 168 6.25 -20.61 -21.33
N ARG A 169 5.95 -21.83 -21.79
CA ARG A 169 5.27 -22.86 -21.00
C ARG A 169 6.25 -23.98 -20.70
N GLY A 170 6.25 -24.48 -19.47
CA GLY A 170 7.06 -25.64 -19.12
C GLY A 170 6.76 -26.21 -17.74
N PRO A 171 7.21 -27.44 -17.45
CA PRO A 171 7.07 -28.03 -16.13
C PRO A 171 8.06 -27.37 -15.16
N ARG A 172 7.54 -26.88 -14.04
CA ARG A 172 8.34 -26.52 -12.87
C ARG A 172 7.65 -27.00 -11.61
N ILE A 173 8.45 -27.16 -10.56
CA ILE A 173 7.90 -27.22 -9.22
C ILE A 173 7.33 -25.84 -8.87
N VAL A 174 6.07 -25.81 -8.49
CA VAL A 174 5.35 -24.61 -8.10
C VAL A 174 4.79 -24.79 -6.69
N ASN A 175 4.69 -23.69 -5.96
CA ASN A 175 3.96 -23.68 -4.70
C ASN A 175 2.47 -23.86 -5.01
N TRP A 176 1.90 -25.01 -4.69
CA TRP A 176 0.50 -25.29 -4.91
C TRP A 176 -0.29 -25.17 -3.60
N CYS A 177 -1.43 -24.49 -3.65
CA CYS A 177 -2.35 -24.46 -2.51
C CYS A 177 -3.44 -25.51 -2.70
N PRO A 178 -3.46 -26.63 -1.95
CA PRO A 178 -4.46 -27.69 -2.13
C PRO A 178 -5.89 -27.24 -1.82
N ARG A 179 -6.03 -26.24 -0.95
CA ARG A 179 -7.33 -25.65 -0.59
C ARG A 179 -7.89 -24.75 -1.69
N CYS A 180 -7.06 -23.86 -2.25
CA CYS A 180 -7.49 -22.95 -3.33
C CYS A 180 -7.45 -23.62 -4.71
N GLN A 181 -6.71 -24.73 -4.83
CA GLN A 181 -6.39 -25.47 -6.05
C GLN A 181 -5.79 -24.58 -7.14
N THR A 182 -4.71 -23.88 -6.78
CA THR A 182 -3.99 -23.00 -7.71
C THR A 182 -2.52 -22.90 -7.32
N ALA A 183 -1.68 -22.64 -8.31
CA ALA A 183 -0.32 -22.18 -8.10
C ALA A 183 -0.31 -20.82 -7.35
N ILE A 184 0.67 -20.66 -6.48
CA ILE A 184 0.96 -19.49 -5.64
C ILE A 184 2.39 -19.04 -5.96
N SER A 185 2.64 -17.74 -6.05
CA SER A 185 4.02 -17.25 -6.23
C SER A 185 4.81 -17.30 -4.92
N ASP A 186 6.14 -17.30 -4.99
CA ASP A 186 7.00 -17.30 -3.79
C ASP A 186 6.72 -16.11 -2.87
N ILE A 187 6.36 -14.97 -3.44
CA ILE A 187 6.07 -13.73 -2.71
C ILE A 187 4.69 -13.77 -2.04
N GLU A 188 3.79 -14.64 -2.51
CA GLU A 188 2.48 -14.91 -1.91
C GLU A 188 2.52 -16.06 -0.87
N THR A 189 3.72 -16.56 -0.57
CA THR A 189 3.98 -17.61 0.41
C THR A 189 4.48 -17.01 1.72
N LYS A 190 3.88 -17.45 2.84
CA LYS A 190 4.30 -17.06 4.20
C LYS A 190 4.85 -18.26 4.95
N TYR A 191 5.90 -18.04 5.71
CA TYR A 191 6.49 -19.07 6.57
C TYR A 191 5.92 -18.98 7.98
N LYS A 192 5.56 -20.12 8.56
CA LYS A 192 5.11 -20.24 9.94
C LYS A 192 5.94 -21.29 10.65
N GLU A 193 6.44 -20.96 11.83
CA GLU A 193 7.09 -21.95 12.69
C GLU A 193 6.07 -22.99 13.17
N GLU A 194 6.42 -24.26 12.97
CA GLU A 194 5.65 -25.40 13.46
C GLU A 194 6.56 -26.34 14.25
N LYS A 195 6.11 -26.72 15.45
CA LYS A 195 6.75 -27.76 16.24
C LYS A 195 6.41 -29.10 15.62
N GLY A 196 7.39 -29.73 15.00
CA GLY A 196 7.28 -31.05 14.40
C GLY A 196 8.36 -31.98 14.95
N LYS A 197 8.63 -33.03 14.17
CA LYS A 197 9.73 -33.95 14.44
C LYS A 197 10.60 -34.11 13.21
N LEU A 198 11.85 -34.46 13.43
CA LEU A 198 12.77 -34.96 12.42
C LEU A 198 12.89 -36.48 12.62
N TRP A 199 12.46 -37.25 11.62
CA TRP A 199 12.49 -38.71 11.64
C TRP A 199 13.75 -39.21 10.95
N HIS A 200 14.50 -40.08 11.61
CA HIS A 200 15.66 -40.77 11.07
C HIS A 200 15.24 -42.18 10.62
N ILE A 201 15.17 -42.40 9.31
CA ILE A 201 14.58 -43.59 8.71
C ILE A 201 15.68 -44.44 8.04
N ARG A 202 15.71 -45.73 8.34
CA ARG A 202 16.66 -46.70 7.79
C ARG A 202 16.21 -47.21 6.42
N TYR A 203 17.07 -47.07 5.41
CA TYR A 203 16.90 -47.63 4.07
C TYR A 203 17.89 -48.77 3.90
N LYS A 204 17.40 -49.96 3.56
CA LYS A 204 18.22 -51.18 3.48
C LYS A 204 19.10 -51.13 2.24
N THR A 205 20.41 -51.34 2.37
CA THR A 205 21.32 -51.47 1.22
C THR A 205 21.12 -52.81 0.53
N LYS A 206 21.36 -52.87 -0.79
CA LYS A 206 21.14 -54.10 -1.57
C LYS A 206 22.38 -54.99 -1.66
N ASN A 207 23.56 -54.41 -1.85
CA ASN A 207 24.76 -55.15 -2.27
C ASN A 207 25.98 -55.02 -1.34
N ILE A 208 25.92 -54.27 -0.24
CA ILE A 208 27.08 -54.01 0.65
C ILE A 208 26.81 -54.49 2.08
N ASN A 209 27.87 -54.90 2.78
CA ASN A 209 27.86 -55.35 4.19
C ASN A 209 27.29 -54.31 5.18
N GLN A 210 27.36 -53.02 4.86
CA GLN A 210 26.69 -51.97 5.63
C GLN A 210 25.18 -52.12 5.44
N LYS A 211 24.46 -52.56 6.48
CA LYS A 211 23.06 -53.00 6.39
C LYS A 211 22.05 -51.89 6.02
N TYR A 212 22.32 -50.64 6.39
CA TYR A 212 21.41 -49.51 6.17
C TYR A 212 22.14 -48.18 5.89
N ILE A 213 21.47 -47.30 5.15
CA ILE A 213 21.71 -45.84 5.15
C ILE A 213 20.56 -45.17 5.92
N VAL A 214 20.86 -44.18 6.75
CA VAL A 214 19.85 -43.47 7.56
C VAL A 214 19.61 -42.10 6.95
N VAL A 215 18.35 -41.79 6.67
CA VAL A 215 17.92 -40.52 6.09
C VAL A 215 17.11 -39.73 7.12
N ALA A 216 17.40 -38.44 7.27
CA ALA A 216 16.61 -37.54 8.10
C ALA A 216 15.54 -36.81 7.27
N THR A 217 14.29 -36.78 7.73
CA THR A 217 13.23 -36.01 7.06
C THR A 217 12.14 -35.53 8.03
N THR A 218 11.53 -34.38 7.72
CA THR A 218 10.33 -33.85 8.39
C THR A 218 9.02 -34.27 7.69
N ARG A 219 9.13 -34.89 6.50
CA ARG A 219 7.98 -35.28 5.65
C ARG A 219 8.04 -36.77 5.27
N PRO A 220 7.87 -37.71 6.23
CA PRO A 220 7.85 -39.15 5.95
C PRO A 220 6.84 -39.53 4.87
N GLU A 221 5.71 -38.84 4.76
CA GLU A 221 4.68 -39.11 3.76
C GLU A 221 5.17 -38.97 2.31
N THR A 222 6.15 -38.09 2.07
CA THR A 222 6.73 -37.89 0.74
C THR A 222 7.71 -38.99 0.35
N MET A 223 8.20 -39.79 1.32
CA MET A 223 9.19 -40.84 1.06
C MET A 223 8.69 -41.88 0.05
N LEU A 224 7.38 -42.10 -0.03
CA LEU A 224 6.77 -43.04 -0.98
C LEU A 224 7.11 -42.68 -2.44
N GLY A 225 7.42 -41.41 -2.71
CA GLY A 225 7.84 -40.90 -4.02
C GLY A 225 9.36 -40.85 -4.25
N ASP A 226 10.17 -41.36 -3.33
CA ASP A 226 11.63 -41.24 -3.41
C ASP A 226 12.21 -41.96 -4.62
N THR A 227 13.10 -41.28 -5.33
CA THR A 227 13.75 -41.83 -6.52
C THR A 227 15.27 -41.91 -6.40
N ALA A 228 15.84 -41.34 -5.34
CA ALA A 228 17.22 -41.55 -4.93
C ALA A 228 17.40 -41.22 -3.44
N VAL A 229 18.54 -41.62 -2.88
CA VAL A 229 19.10 -41.01 -1.68
C VAL A 229 20.33 -40.22 -2.11
N ALA A 230 20.45 -38.96 -1.70
CA ALA A 230 21.58 -38.13 -2.06
C ALA A 230 22.46 -37.86 -0.84
N VAL A 231 23.78 -37.83 -1.06
CA VAL A 231 24.80 -37.51 -0.05
C VAL A 231 25.76 -36.46 -0.58
N ASN A 232 26.45 -35.74 0.30
CA ASN A 232 27.48 -34.81 -0.13
C ASN A 232 28.71 -35.58 -0.66
N PRO A 233 29.30 -35.24 -1.82
CA PRO A 233 30.47 -35.93 -2.36
C PRO A 233 31.72 -35.86 -1.47
N LYS A 234 31.80 -34.89 -0.54
CA LYS A 234 32.90 -34.73 0.42
C LYS A 234 32.65 -35.46 1.75
N ASP A 235 31.51 -36.11 1.91
CA ASP A 235 31.18 -36.82 3.14
C ASP A 235 31.82 -38.20 3.17
N GLU A 236 32.92 -38.33 3.93
CA GLU A 236 33.68 -39.58 4.09
C GLU A 236 32.80 -40.74 4.57
N ARG A 237 31.73 -40.48 5.35
CA ARG A 237 30.84 -41.50 5.90
C ARG A 237 30.13 -42.32 4.84
N TYR A 238 29.89 -41.73 3.66
CA TYR A 238 29.05 -42.32 2.61
C TYR A 238 29.80 -42.64 1.32
N LYS A 239 31.13 -42.44 1.26
CA LYS A 239 31.93 -42.70 0.05
C LYS A 239 31.70 -44.09 -0.55
N ASN A 240 31.65 -45.11 0.29
CA ASN A 240 31.46 -46.51 -0.13
C ASN A 240 30.02 -46.83 -0.58
N LEU A 241 29.07 -45.92 -0.34
CA LEU A 241 27.67 -46.09 -0.75
C LEU A 241 27.33 -45.31 -2.03
N ILE A 242 28.23 -44.46 -2.54
CA ILE A 242 27.96 -43.68 -3.76
C ILE A 242 27.87 -44.64 -4.96
N GLY A 243 26.76 -44.56 -5.70
CA GLY A 243 26.47 -45.44 -6.85
C GLY A 243 25.79 -46.76 -6.47
N GLU A 244 25.69 -47.08 -5.17
CA GLU A 244 24.97 -48.26 -4.71
C GLU A 244 23.46 -48.11 -4.76
N LYS A 245 22.77 -49.23 -4.55
CA LYS A 245 21.31 -49.29 -4.52
C LYS A 245 20.78 -49.57 -3.13
N VAL A 246 19.73 -48.86 -2.76
CA VAL A 246 18.98 -49.06 -1.51
C VAL A 246 17.53 -49.39 -1.81
N ILE A 247 16.87 -50.06 -0.87
CA ILE A 247 15.47 -50.41 -0.95
C ILE A 247 14.69 -49.36 -0.15
N LEU A 248 13.81 -48.65 -0.84
CA LEU A 248 12.87 -47.71 -0.25
C LEU A 248 11.91 -48.46 0.69
N PRO A 249 11.84 -48.09 1.98
CA PRO A 249 10.89 -48.68 2.92
C PRO A 249 9.44 -48.60 2.43
N ILE A 250 8.64 -49.60 2.81
CA ILE A 250 7.22 -49.77 2.47
C ILE A 250 6.97 -50.06 0.98
N MET A 251 7.49 -49.23 0.07
CA MET A 251 7.31 -49.37 -1.37
C MET A 251 8.15 -50.49 -2.00
N ASN A 252 9.19 -50.96 -1.29
CA ASN A 252 10.15 -51.97 -1.77
C ASN A 252 10.81 -51.63 -3.12
N ARG A 253 10.82 -50.34 -3.50
CA ARG A 253 11.42 -49.84 -4.73
C ARG A 253 12.93 -49.73 -4.58
N VAL A 254 13.68 -50.18 -5.58
CA VAL A 254 15.15 -50.06 -5.58
C VAL A 254 15.54 -48.70 -6.17
N ILE A 255 16.23 -47.88 -5.37
CA ILE A 255 16.65 -46.52 -5.74
C ILE A 255 18.17 -46.35 -5.57
N PRO A 256 18.83 -45.53 -6.42
CA PRO A 256 20.27 -45.28 -6.33
C PRO A 256 20.63 -44.33 -5.20
N VAL A 257 21.87 -44.44 -4.73
CA VAL A 257 22.54 -43.43 -3.89
C VAL A 257 23.39 -42.54 -4.81
N ILE A 258 23.09 -41.24 -4.83
CA ILE A 258 23.72 -40.25 -5.72
C ILE A 258 24.47 -39.19 -4.91
N THR A 259 25.25 -38.34 -5.60
CA THR A 259 25.92 -37.21 -4.96
C THR A 259 25.29 -35.88 -5.36
N SER A 260 25.22 -34.95 -4.40
CA SER A 260 24.85 -33.56 -4.69
C SER A 260 25.59 -32.60 -3.77
N ARG A 261 26.07 -31.49 -4.33
CA ARG A 261 26.71 -30.41 -3.58
C ARG A 261 25.72 -29.54 -2.82
N LEU A 262 24.41 -29.69 -3.10
CA LEU A 262 23.34 -28.95 -2.41
C LEU A 262 23.07 -29.49 -1.00
N ILE A 263 23.66 -30.64 -0.64
CA ILE A 263 23.45 -31.29 0.65
C ILE A 263 24.44 -30.80 1.67
N ASP A 264 23.93 -30.37 2.83
CA ASP A 264 24.76 -30.08 3.99
C ASP A 264 25.10 -31.39 4.73
N PRO A 265 26.39 -31.80 4.80
CA PRO A 265 26.79 -32.99 5.54
C PRO A 265 26.55 -32.87 7.05
N ASN A 266 26.42 -31.65 7.59
CA ASN A 266 26.21 -31.43 9.03
C ASN A 266 24.74 -31.49 9.44
N PHE A 267 23.80 -31.46 8.48
CA PHE A 267 22.37 -31.49 8.79
C PHE A 267 21.84 -32.93 8.88
N GLY A 268 21.17 -33.25 10.00
CA GLY A 268 20.60 -34.57 10.24
C GLY A 268 21.67 -35.67 10.17
N THR A 269 21.55 -36.56 9.19
CA THR A 269 22.54 -37.63 8.95
C THR A 269 23.59 -37.27 7.90
N GLY A 270 23.40 -36.20 7.12
CA GLY A 270 24.18 -35.93 5.89
C GLY A 270 23.71 -36.71 4.66
N ALA A 271 22.68 -37.55 4.81
CA ALA A 271 21.98 -38.24 3.71
C ALA A 271 20.52 -37.76 3.63
N LEU A 272 20.12 -37.31 2.44
CA LEU A 272 18.80 -36.73 2.16
C LEU A 272 18.01 -37.64 1.21
N LYS A 273 16.72 -37.88 1.51
CA LYS A 273 15.81 -38.51 0.53
C LYS A 273 15.55 -37.55 -0.62
N VAL A 274 15.56 -38.04 -1.86
CA VAL A 274 15.27 -37.21 -3.04
C VAL A 274 13.90 -37.57 -3.57
N THR A 275 12.93 -36.65 -3.37
CA THR A 275 11.55 -36.76 -3.87
C THR A 275 11.26 -35.62 -4.86
N PRO A 276 11.65 -35.74 -6.14
CA PRO A 276 11.62 -34.61 -7.09
C PRO A 276 10.26 -33.93 -7.29
N ALA A 277 9.16 -34.65 -7.03
CA ALA A 277 7.80 -34.12 -7.21
C ALA A 277 7.32 -33.20 -6.08
N HIS A 278 7.97 -33.22 -4.91
CA HIS A 278 7.43 -32.65 -3.66
C HIS A 278 8.38 -31.70 -2.92
N ASP A 279 9.57 -31.43 -3.44
CA ASP A 279 10.52 -30.47 -2.85
C ASP A 279 11.37 -29.75 -3.92
N PRO A 280 11.55 -28.41 -3.84
CA PRO A 280 12.31 -27.65 -4.84
C PRO A 280 13.80 -27.99 -4.94
N VAL A 281 14.45 -28.36 -3.83
CA VAL A 281 15.84 -28.81 -3.82
C VAL A 281 15.92 -30.19 -4.45
N ASP A 282 15.03 -31.11 -4.08
CA ASP A 282 14.95 -32.45 -4.65
C ASP A 282 14.65 -32.42 -6.16
N TRP A 283 13.82 -31.48 -6.61
CA TRP A 283 13.56 -31.24 -8.03
C TRP A 283 14.83 -30.89 -8.80
N LYS A 284 15.66 -29.98 -8.26
CA LYS A 284 16.95 -29.60 -8.86
C LYS A 284 17.89 -30.81 -8.95
N ILE A 285 18.05 -31.54 -7.85
CA ILE A 285 18.88 -32.76 -7.79
C ILE A 285 18.37 -33.81 -8.78
N GLY A 286 17.05 -34.04 -8.82
CA GLY A 286 16.42 -35.01 -9.71
C GLY A 286 16.60 -34.65 -11.18
N LYS A 287 16.51 -33.37 -11.54
CA LYS A 287 16.73 -32.90 -12.92
C LYS A 287 18.19 -33.06 -13.35
N GLU A 288 19.14 -32.71 -12.50
CA GLU A 288 20.59 -32.85 -12.77
C GLU A 288 20.98 -34.33 -12.99
N ASN A 289 20.36 -35.24 -12.24
CA ASN A 289 20.65 -36.67 -12.26
C ASN A 289 19.67 -37.50 -13.11
N LYS A 290 18.76 -36.85 -13.84
CA LYS A 290 17.72 -37.48 -14.69
C LYS A 290 16.90 -38.56 -13.95
N LEU A 291 16.53 -38.28 -12.71
CA LEU A 291 15.71 -39.20 -11.89
C LEU A 291 14.26 -39.23 -12.37
N ALA A 292 13.58 -40.34 -12.09
CA ALA A 292 12.14 -40.45 -12.32
C ALA A 292 11.37 -39.45 -11.42
N ILE A 293 10.19 -39.06 -11.87
CA ILE A 293 9.31 -38.14 -11.15
C ILE A 293 8.08 -38.93 -10.75
N ILE A 294 7.88 -39.13 -9.45
CA ILE A 294 6.76 -39.90 -8.90
C ILE A 294 5.95 -38.99 -7.99
N ASN A 295 4.74 -38.65 -8.42
CA ASN A 295 3.86 -37.73 -7.70
C ASN A 295 2.91 -38.50 -6.79
N VAL A 296 3.19 -38.50 -5.49
CA VAL A 296 2.43 -39.24 -4.47
C VAL A 296 1.34 -38.41 -3.79
N ILE A 297 1.32 -37.09 -3.98
CA ILE A 297 0.30 -36.18 -3.41
C ILE A 297 -0.38 -35.38 -4.54
N GLY A 298 -1.69 -35.56 -4.68
CA GLY A 298 -2.53 -34.92 -5.68
C GLY A 298 -2.83 -33.45 -5.39
N PRO A 299 -3.35 -32.70 -6.38
CA PRO A 299 -3.64 -31.25 -6.25
C PRO A 299 -4.73 -30.93 -5.22
N ASP A 300 -5.50 -31.92 -4.77
CA ASP A 300 -6.49 -31.79 -3.70
C ASP A 300 -5.90 -32.04 -2.29
N GLY A 301 -4.59 -32.33 -2.21
CA GLY A 301 -3.93 -32.65 -0.95
C GLY A 301 -4.24 -34.07 -0.43
N LYS A 302 -4.63 -34.98 -1.32
CA LYS A 302 -4.79 -36.42 -1.02
C LYS A 302 -3.70 -37.24 -1.69
N MET A 303 -3.42 -38.42 -1.14
CA MET A 303 -2.45 -39.35 -1.70
C MET A 303 -2.95 -39.91 -3.04
N THR A 304 -2.09 -39.94 -4.05
CA THR A 304 -2.41 -40.48 -5.39
C THR A 304 -2.33 -42.01 -5.42
N SER A 305 -2.66 -42.63 -6.55
CA SER A 305 -2.43 -44.07 -6.77
C SER A 305 -0.96 -44.49 -6.63
N GLU A 306 -0.01 -43.58 -6.91
CA GLU A 306 1.43 -43.83 -6.77
C GLU A 306 1.87 -44.00 -5.31
N ALA A 307 1.04 -43.59 -4.35
CA ALA A 307 1.29 -43.80 -2.92
C ALA A 307 0.97 -45.23 -2.46
N GLY A 308 0.55 -46.13 -3.36
CA GLY A 308 0.27 -47.53 -3.04
C GLY A 308 -0.90 -47.67 -2.06
N GLY A 309 -0.68 -48.39 -0.96
CA GLY A 309 -1.72 -48.70 0.04
C GLY A 309 -2.33 -47.49 0.75
N TYR A 310 -1.74 -46.30 0.60
CA TYR A 310 -2.20 -45.06 1.23
C TYR A 310 -3.04 -44.17 0.29
N ALA A 311 -3.33 -44.63 -0.93
CA ALA A 311 -4.08 -43.85 -1.93
C ALA A 311 -5.44 -43.38 -1.38
N GLY A 312 -5.79 -42.12 -1.64
CA GLY A 312 -7.05 -41.50 -1.19
C GLY A 312 -7.04 -40.93 0.23
N LEU A 313 -6.06 -41.28 1.07
CA LEU A 313 -5.89 -40.68 2.39
C LEU A 313 -5.47 -39.21 2.28
N ASN A 314 -5.80 -38.41 3.29
CA ASN A 314 -5.25 -37.06 3.39
C ASN A 314 -3.80 -37.11 3.93
N ILE A 315 -3.00 -36.07 3.64
CA ILE A 315 -1.56 -36.00 3.97
C ILE A 315 -1.26 -36.33 5.43
N LYS A 316 -2.07 -35.82 6.37
CA LYS A 316 -1.86 -36.04 7.81
C LYS A 316 -2.13 -37.49 8.22
N GLN A 317 -3.24 -38.07 7.76
CA GLN A 317 -3.55 -39.48 8.00
C GLN A 317 -2.48 -40.39 7.40
N ALA A 318 -2.09 -40.15 6.15
CA ALA A 318 -1.04 -40.91 5.49
C ALA A 318 0.28 -40.85 6.27
N LYS A 319 0.67 -39.66 6.73
CA LYS A 319 1.87 -39.48 7.57
C LYS A 319 1.83 -40.32 8.84
N GLU A 320 0.71 -40.30 9.57
CA GLU A 320 0.54 -41.08 10.81
C GLU A 320 0.62 -42.59 10.54
N GLU A 321 -0.06 -43.08 9.51
CA GLU A 321 -0.04 -44.51 9.15
C GLU A 321 1.34 -44.97 8.68
N ILE A 322 2.04 -44.17 7.87
CA ILE A 322 3.40 -44.45 7.40
C ILE A 322 4.37 -44.54 8.58
N ILE A 323 4.30 -43.59 9.52
CA ILE A 323 5.15 -43.61 10.72
C ILE A 323 4.87 -44.88 11.54
N ASN A 324 3.61 -45.25 11.73
CA ASN A 324 3.24 -46.47 12.46
C ASN A 324 3.76 -47.73 11.77
N GLU A 325 3.72 -47.79 10.44
CA GLU A 325 4.24 -48.92 9.67
C GLU A 325 5.77 -49.01 9.77
N LEU A 326 6.48 -47.88 9.66
CA LEU A 326 7.94 -47.82 9.85
C LEU A 326 8.35 -48.28 11.26
N LYS A 327 7.56 -47.96 12.29
CA LYS A 327 7.79 -48.43 13.67
C LYS A 327 7.60 -49.93 13.78
N LYS A 328 6.51 -50.48 13.22
CA LYS A 328 6.25 -51.93 13.20
C LYS A 328 7.38 -52.70 12.52
N GLN A 329 7.95 -52.15 11.46
CA GLN A 329 9.09 -52.75 10.74
C GLN A 329 10.46 -52.48 11.39
N GLY A 330 10.52 -51.72 12.50
CA GLY A 330 11.78 -51.38 13.18
C GLY A 330 12.72 -50.48 12.37
N LEU A 331 12.19 -49.71 11.41
CA LEU A 331 12.95 -48.89 10.47
C LEU A 331 13.18 -47.45 10.94
N ILE A 332 12.59 -47.04 12.06
CA ILE A 332 12.89 -45.75 12.69
C ILE A 332 14.13 -45.92 13.60
N GLU A 333 15.19 -45.19 13.30
CA GLU A 333 16.43 -45.13 14.10
C GLU A 333 16.24 -44.19 15.29
N LYS A 334 15.71 -42.98 15.03
CA LYS A 334 15.58 -41.90 16.00
C LYS A 334 14.43 -40.96 15.62
N GLU A 335 13.77 -40.42 16.63
CA GLU A 335 12.84 -39.30 16.52
C GLU A 335 13.41 -38.12 17.31
N GLU A 336 13.53 -36.96 16.68
CA GLU A 336 14.00 -35.74 17.32
C GLU A 336 12.93 -34.66 17.24
N ASP A 337 12.71 -33.91 18.31
CA ASP A 337 11.85 -32.73 18.24
C ASP A 337 12.54 -31.67 17.38
N TYR A 338 11.80 -31.11 16.42
CA TYR A 338 12.35 -30.19 15.44
C TYR A 338 11.36 -29.07 15.13
N ILE A 339 11.82 -27.83 15.32
CA ILE A 339 11.07 -26.65 14.92
C ILE A 339 11.47 -26.33 13.48
N HIS A 340 10.48 -26.29 12.59
CA HIS A 340 10.72 -25.98 11.19
C HIS A 340 9.72 -24.94 10.69
N GLU A 341 10.12 -24.22 9.65
CA GLU A 341 9.28 -23.25 8.97
C GLU A 341 8.50 -23.93 7.85
N ILE A 342 7.17 -23.95 7.97
CA ILE A 342 6.28 -24.46 6.92
C ILE A 342 5.79 -23.33 6.01
N PRO A 343 5.81 -23.51 4.68
CA PRO A 343 5.20 -22.56 3.76
C PRO A 343 3.67 -22.67 3.83
N THR A 344 3.01 -21.53 3.90
CA THR A 344 1.54 -21.39 3.99
C THR A 344 1.05 -20.36 2.97
N CYS A 345 -0.14 -20.60 2.43
CA CYS A 345 -0.80 -19.68 1.53
C CYS A 345 -1.20 -18.41 2.28
N ASP A 346 -0.74 -17.23 1.84
CA ASP A 346 -1.03 -15.95 2.49
C ASP A 346 -2.55 -15.66 2.59
N ARG A 347 -3.36 -16.19 1.68
CA ARG A 347 -4.79 -15.88 1.59
C ARG A 347 -5.68 -16.79 2.42
N CYS A 348 -5.38 -18.09 2.48
CA CYS A 348 -6.23 -19.07 3.15
C CYS A 348 -5.56 -19.75 4.35
N GLY A 349 -4.24 -19.55 4.55
CA GLY A 349 -3.48 -20.14 5.65
C GLY A 349 -3.20 -21.65 5.53
N ALA A 350 -3.62 -22.29 4.44
CA ALA A 350 -3.34 -23.71 4.21
C ALA A 350 -1.86 -23.92 3.90
N THR A 351 -1.29 -25.03 4.38
CA THR A 351 0.08 -25.45 4.04
C THR A 351 0.20 -25.62 2.52
N ILE A 352 1.27 -25.07 1.97
CA ILE A 352 1.60 -25.18 0.55
C ILE A 352 2.22 -26.55 0.29
N GLU A 353 1.77 -27.18 -0.79
CA GLU A 353 2.36 -28.41 -1.31
C GLU A 353 3.17 -28.06 -2.55
N PRO A 354 4.48 -28.34 -2.60
CA PRO A 354 5.22 -28.26 -3.86
C PRO A 354 4.68 -29.29 -4.85
N GLN A 355 4.35 -28.86 -6.07
CA GLN A 355 3.91 -29.77 -7.13
C GLN A 355 4.55 -29.43 -8.46
N ILE A 356 4.83 -30.46 -9.25
CA ILE A 356 5.22 -30.26 -10.65
C ILE A 356 3.96 -29.95 -11.44
N SER A 357 3.96 -28.77 -12.06
CA SER A 357 2.84 -28.33 -12.88
C SER A 357 3.37 -27.66 -14.15
N GLU A 358 2.70 -27.92 -15.26
CA GLU A 358 2.93 -27.13 -16.47
C GLU A 358 2.28 -25.77 -16.31
N GLN A 359 3.09 -24.72 -16.25
CA GLN A 359 2.62 -23.35 -16.07
C GLN A 359 3.26 -22.43 -17.10
N TRP A 360 2.70 -21.23 -17.20
CA TRP A 360 3.22 -20.14 -18.00
C TRP A 360 4.13 -19.27 -17.15
N PHE A 361 5.33 -19.00 -17.67
CA PHE A 361 6.35 -18.21 -16.98
C PHE A 361 6.76 -17.02 -17.83
N LEU A 362 7.04 -15.89 -17.18
CA LEU A 362 7.70 -14.74 -17.77
C LEU A 362 9.19 -14.75 -17.38
N LYS A 363 10.06 -14.80 -18.38
CA LYS A 363 11.51 -14.75 -18.20
C LYS A 363 11.92 -13.40 -17.63
N MET A 364 12.62 -13.41 -16.50
CA MET A 364 12.98 -12.16 -15.82
C MET A 364 14.36 -11.64 -16.23
N ASP A 365 15.33 -12.51 -16.51
CA ASP A 365 16.74 -12.18 -16.74
C ASP A 365 17.00 -10.93 -17.59
N GLU A 366 16.44 -10.87 -18.81
CA GLU A 366 16.61 -9.73 -19.71
C GLU A 366 15.67 -8.56 -19.38
N LEU A 367 14.48 -8.86 -18.86
CA LEU A 367 13.42 -7.89 -18.60
C LEU A 367 13.78 -6.92 -17.45
N ILE A 368 14.56 -7.39 -16.47
CA ILE A 368 14.94 -6.60 -15.28
C ILE A 368 16.17 -5.70 -15.48
N LYS A 369 17.03 -5.97 -16.46
CA LYS A 369 18.29 -5.22 -16.63
C LYS A 369 18.06 -3.70 -16.78
N PRO A 370 17.09 -3.23 -17.59
CA PRO A 370 16.78 -1.81 -17.68
C PRO A 370 16.27 -1.24 -16.34
N THR A 371 15.51 -2.03 -15.59
CA THR A 371 14.95 -1.66 -14.28
C THR A 371 16.05 -1.44 -13.25
N ILE A 372 17.00 -2.37 -13.12
CA ILE A 372 18.16 -2.22 -12.23
C ILE A 372 18.91 -0.92 -12.56
N LYS A 373 19.14 -0.63 -13.84
CA LYS A 373 19.82 0.61 -14.26
C LYS A 373 19.06 1.85 -13.83
N VAL A 374 17.75 1.90 -14.06
CA VAL A 374 16.89 3.05 -13.71
C VAL A 374 16.86 3.28 -12.20
N VAL A 375 16.79 2.22 -11.40
CA VAL A 375 16.81 2.29 -9.93
C VAL A 375 18.19 2.74 -9.42
N LYS A 376 19.29 2.16 -9.93
CA LYS A 376 20.65 2.52 -9.49
C LYS A 376 21.01 3.98 -9.84
N THR A 377 20.58 4.48 -11.00
CA THR A 377 20.86 5.83 -11.50
C THR A 377 19.91 6.92 -11.01
N ASP A 378 19.01 6.63 -10.06
CA ASP A 378 18.04 7.58 -9.49
C ASP A 378 17.15 8.28 -10.54
N LYS A 379 16.94 7.64 -11.71
CA LYS A 379 15.92 8.08 -12.68
C LYS A 379 14.51 7.99 -12.11
N ILE A 380 14.31 7.09 -11.14
CA ILE A 380 13.14 7.04 -10.26
C ILE A 380 13.65 7.29 -8.85
N LYS A 381 13.17 8.36 -8.21
CA LYS A 381 13.53 8.68 -6.83
C LYS A 381 12.71 7.81 -5.89
N ILE A 382 13.39 7.00 -5.08
CA ILE A 382 12.77 6.13 -4.07
C ILE A 382 12.86 6.79 -2.70
N ILE A 383 11.72 6.95 -2.03
CA ILE A 383 11.58 7.63 -0.76
C ILE A 383 10.85 6.69 0.21
N PRO A 384 11.39 6.39 1.40
CA PRO A 384 12.75 6.68 1.87
C PRO A 384 13.84 5.87 1.15
N LEU A 385 15.09 6.36 1.19
CA LEU A 385 16.22 5.81 0.42
C LEU A 385 16.52 4.32 0.71
N ARG A 386 16.24 3.83 1.93
CA ARG A 386 16.47 2.43 2.30
C ARG A 386 15.79 1.41 1.36
N TYR A 387 14.62 1.75 0.82
CA TYR A 387 13.88 0.85 -0.07
C TYR A 387 14.57 0.69 -1.43
N LYS A 388 15.50 1.59 -1.80
CA LYS A 388 16.36 1.43 -2.99
C LYS A 388 17.23 0.19 -2.88
N LYS A 389 17.87 -0.03 -1.72
CA LYS A 389 18.73 -1.20 -1.49
C LYS A 389 17.91 -2.49 -1.50
N ILE A 390 16.76 -2.47 -0.82
CA ILE A 390 15.80 -3.58 -0.76
C ILE A 390 15.34 -3.99 -2.17
N LEU A 391 14.88 -3.02 -2.97
CA LEU A 391 14.43 -3.26 -4.34
C LEU A 391 15.58 -3.77 -5.24
N THR A 392 16.76 -3.19 -5.13
CA THR A 392 17.92 -3.60 -5.94
C THR A 392 18.33 -5.03 -5.62
N SER A 393 18.43 -5.37 -4.33
CA SER A 393 18.77 -6.72 -3.87
C SER A 393 17.77 -7.77 -4.36
N TRP A 394 16.47 -7.43 -4.37
CA TRP A 394 15.45 -8.36 -4.87
C TRP A 394 15.54 -8.52 -6.39
N LEU A 395 15.75 -7.42 -7.14
CA LEU A 395 15.90 -7.47 -8.59
C LEU A 395 17.12 -8.30 -9.03
N GLU A 396 18.21 -8.29 -8.28
CA GLU A 396 19.42 -9.05 -8.61
C GLU A 396 19.28 -10.57 -8.41
N ASN A 397 18.28 -11.03 -7.64
CA ASN A 397 18.07 -12.44 -7.29
C ASN A 397 16.70 -12.98 -7.73
N ILE A 398 16.01 -12.29 -8.63
CA ILE A 398 14.67 -12.64 -9.05
C ILE A 398 14.67 -13.90 -9.95
N GLU A 399 13.72 -14.80 -9.73
CA GLU A 399 13.47 -15.94 -10.62
C GLU A 399 12.35 -15.66 -11.64
N ASP A 400 12.22 -16.51 -12.66
CA ASP A 400 11.14 -16.39 -13.64
C ASP A 400 9.76 -16.44 -12.98
N TRP A 401 8.91 -15.49 -13.36
CA TRP A 401 7.63 -15.30 -12.71
C TRP A 401 6.57 -16.23 -13.30
N CYS A 402 5.97 -17.08 -12.45
CA CYS A 402 4.76 -17.85 -12.79
C CYS A 402 3.55 -16.92 -12.96
N ILE A 403 3.06 -16.77 -14.20
CA ILE A 403 1.99 -15.83 -14.58
C ILE A 403 0.62 -16.47 -14.77
N SER A 404 0.51 -17.81 -14.83
CA SER A 404 -0.77 -18.51 -14.91
C SER A 404 -1.31 -18.89 -13.53
N ARG A 405 -2.63 -19.00 -13.43
CA ARG A 405 -3.39 -19.37 -12.23
C ARG A 405 -4.61 -20.22 -12.61
N GLN A 406 -4.92 -21.22 -11.80
CA GLN A 406 -6.07 -22.12 -11.98
C GLN A 406 -7.31 -21.57 -11.24
N LEU A 407 -7.54 -20.27 -11.39
CA LEU A 407 -8.67 -19.56 -10.79
C LEU A 407 -9.80 -19.41 -11.81
N TRP A 408 -11.01 -19.15 -11.31
CA TRP A 408 -12.17 -18.87 -12.17
C TRP A 408 -12.35 -17.38 -12.42
N TRP A 409 -11.77 -16.53 -11.56
CA TRP A 409 -11.81 -15.08 -11.65
C TRP A 409 -10.46 -14.47 -12.04
N GLY A 410 -10.42 -13.70 -13.12
CA GLY A 410 -9.22 -13.05 -13.66
C GLY A 410 -9.23 -12.97 -15.18
N HIS A 411 -8.14 -12.46 -15.77
CA HIS A 411 -7.99 -12.40 -17.22
C HIS A 411 -7.67 -13.78 -17.79
N GLN A 412 -8.59 -14.39 -18.53
CA GLN A 412 -8.33 -15.67 -19.19
C GLN A 412 -7.20 -15.57 -20.21
N LEU A 413 -6.30 -16.56 -20.23
CA LEU A 413 -5.14 -16.55 -21.14
C LEU A 413 -5.59 -16.51 -22.62
N PRO A 414 -4.93 -15.73 -23.50
CA PRO A 414 -5.18 -15.71 -24.94
C PRO A 414 -4.50 -16.91 -25.64
N VAL A 415 -4.75 -18.11 -25.12
CA VAL A 415 -4.16 -19.38 -25.58
C VAL A 415 -5.29 -20.29 -26.02
N TRP A 416 -5.17 -20.86 -27.21
CA TRP A 416 -6.19 -21.68 -27.85
C TRP A 416 -5.62 -23.06 -28.17
N HIS A 417 -6.20 -24.11 -27.59
CA HIS A 417 -5.80 -25.50 -27.75
C HIS A 417 -6.56 -26.18 -28.88
N CYS A 418 -5.86 -27.03 -29.62
CA CYS A 418 -6.47 -27.95 -30.56
C CYS A 418 -7.25 -29.03 -29.80
N GLU A 419 -8.56 -29.15 -30.04
CA GLU A 419 -9.39 -30.19 -29.42
C GLU A 419 -8.85 -31.61 -29.67
N LYS A 420 -8.42 -31.90 -30.91
CA LYS A 420 -7.85 -33.21 -31.29
C LYS A 420 -6.41 -33.43 -30.78
N SER A 421 -5.72 -32.39 -30.34
CA SER A 421 -4.34 -32.48 -29.86
C SER A 421 -4.10 -31.43 -28.78
N PRO A 422 -4.55 -31.66 -27.53
CA PRO A 422 -4.56 -30.64 -26.48
C PRO A 422 -3.19 -30.04 -26.13
N THR A 423 -2.10 -30.74 -26.46
CA THR A 423 -0.72 -30.27 -26.29
C THR A 423 -0.32 -29.20 -27.32
N LYS A 424 -0.99 -29.13 -28.47
CA LYS A 424 -0.76 -28.10 -29.50
C LYS A 424 -1.66 -26.89 -29.24
N PHE A 425 -1.07 -25.70 -29.21
CA PHE A 425 -1.78 -24.46 -28.93
C PHE A 425 -1.29 -23.31 -29.79
N VAL A 426 -2.14 -22.29 -29.96
CA VAL A 426 -1.82 -21.02 -30.61
C VAL A 426 -2.13 -19.86 -29.65
N VAL A 427 -1.24 -18.87 -29.62
CA VAL A 427 -1.40 -17.67 -28.79
C VAL A 427 -1.95 -16.54 -29.65
N SER A 428 -3.17 -16.11 -29.36
CA SER A 428 -3.88 -15.07 -30.12
C SER A 428 -4.92 -14.38 -29.25
N LYS A 429 -5.05 -13.05 -29.38
CA LYS A 429 -6.08 -12.28 -28.66
C LYS A 429 -7.49 -12.74 -29.04
N GLU A 430 -7.72 -12.90 -30.33
CA GLU A 430 -8.98 -13.35 -30.91
C GLU A 430 -8.93 -14.85 -31.23
N LYS A 431 -10.10 -15.51 -31.20
CA LYS A 431 -10.25 -16.92 -31.59
C LYS A 431 -9.89 -17.06 -33.07
N PRO A 432 -8.88 -17.87 -33.45
CA PRO A 432 -8.62 -18.16 -34.85
C PRO A 432 -9.81 -18.88 -35.48
N GLU A 433 -10.18 -18.50 -36.72
CA GLU A 433 -11.31 -19.10 -37.43
C GLU A 433 -11.15 -20.61 -37.67
N LYS A 434 -9.90 -21.05 -37.89
CA LYS A 434 -9.56 -22.46 -38.14
C LYS A 434 -8.39 -22.89 -37.28
N CYS A 435 -8.43 -24.13 -36.81
CA CYS A 435 -7.32 -24.72 -36.08
C CYS A 435 -6.11 -24.90 -37.03
N PRO A 436 -4.94 -24.29 -36.75
CA PRO A 436 -3.78 -24.37 -37.64
C PRO A 436 -3.11 -25.75 -37.65
N PHE A 437 -3.53 -26.67 -36.77
CA PHE A 437 -2.91 -27.98 -36.59
C PHE A 437 -3.70 -29.13 -37.22
N CYS A 438 -5.04 -29.09 -37.11
CA CYS A 438 -5.94 -30.18 -37.53
C CYS A 438 -6.90 -29.74 -38.66
N GLN A 439 -7.01 -28.44 -38.93
CA GLN A 439 -7.90 -27.76 -39.88
C GLN A 439 -9.43 -28.01 -39.77
N GLY A 440 -9.89 -28.96 -38.94
CA GLY A 440 -11.31 -29.32 -38.84
C GLY A 440 -11.80 -29.61 -37.42
N CYS A 441 -11.17 -29.03 -36.41
CA CYS A 441 -11.58 -29.15 -35.01
C CYS A 441 -11.72 -27.75 -34.39
N GLU A 442 -12.54 -27.64 -33.36
CA GLU A 442 -12.68 -26.38 -32.65
C GLU A 442 -11.43 -26.07 -31.82
N LEU A 443 -11.19 -24.78 -31.62
CA LEU A 443 -10.17 -24.29 -30.72
C LEU A 443 -10.79 -23.96 -29.36
N ILE A 444 -10.28 -24.61 -28.31
CA ILE A 444 -10.73 -24.43 -26.93
C ILE A 444 -9.80 -23.44 -26.24
N ARG A 445 -10.33 -22.36 -25.67
CA ARG A 445 -9.51 -21.39 -24.93
C ARG A 445 -9.04 -21.98 -23.61
N SER A 446 -7.78 -21.73 -23.27
CA SER A 446 -7.19 -22.09 -21.97
C SER A 446 -8.09 -21.65 -20.83
N GLU A 447 -8.38 -22.54 -19.89
CA GLU A 447 -9.19 -22.23 -18.71
C GLU A 447 -8.45 -21.39 -17.67
N ASP A 448 -7.12 -21.43 -17.69
CA ASP A 448 -6.25 -20.63 -16.82
C ASP A 448 -6.51 -19.13 -16.98
N VAL A 449 -6.32 -18.41 -15.87
CA VAL A 449 -6.31 -16.96 -15.83
C VAL A 449 -4.91 -16.44 -15.48
N LEU A 450 -4.66 -15.18 -15.77
CA LEU A 450 -3.43 -14.50 -15.41
C LEU A 450 -3.41 -14.13 -13.94
N ASP A 451 -2.21 -14.15 -13.36
CA ASP A 451 -1.91 -13.53 -12.07
C ASP A 451 -2.41 -12.09 -12.05
N THR A 452 -3.11 -11.69 -10.99
CA THR A 452 -3.58 -10.30 -10.77
C THR A 452 -2.44 -9.31 -10.94
N TRP A 453 -1.25 -9.65 -10.45
CA TRP A 453 -0.09 -8.77 -10.55
C TRP A 453 0.37 -8.56 -12.00
N PHE A 454 0.01 -9.43 -12.94
CA PHE A 454 0.23 -9.24 -14.38
C PHE A 454 -0.59 -8.10 -14.93
N SER A 455 -1.88 -8.03 -14.59
CA SER A 455 -2.70 -6.88 -14.97
C SER A 455 -2.26 -5.61 -14.24
N SER A 456 -2.00 -5.69 -12.93
CA SER A 456 -1.69 -4.51 -12.11
C SER A 456 -0.30 -3.92 -12.44
N ALA A 457 0.62 -4.71 -13.02
CA ALA A 457 1.88 -4.24 -13.58
C ALA A 457 1.72 -3.24 -14.75
N LEU A 458 0.57 -3.27 -15.44
CA LEU A 458 0.31 -2.40 -16.60
C LEU A 458 -0.36 -1.07 -16.22
N TRP A 459 -0.72 -0.89 -14.94
CA TRP A 459 -1.56 0.21 -14.45
C TRP A 459 -1.15 1.60 -14.96
N PRO A 460 0.15 2.00 -14.92
CA PRO A 460 0.56 3.37 -15.27
C PRO A 460 0.25 3.81 -16.70
N PHE A 461 0.03 2.87 -17.62
CA PHE A 461 -0.19 3.15 -19.03
C PHE A 461 -1.47 2.51 -19.58
N ALA A 462 -1.84 1.32 -19.10
CA ALA A 462 -3.10 0.67 -19.48
C ALA A 462 -4.32 1.47 -18.98
N ALA A 463 -4.27 2.03 -17.77
CA ALA A 463 -5.36 2.88 -17.25
C ALA A 463 -5.59 4.15 -18.10
N LEU A 464 -4.56 4.61 -18.81
CA LEU A 464 -4.64 5.74 -19.73
C LEU A 464 -5.04 5.30 -21.16
N GLY A 465 -5.24 4.02 -21.41
CA GLY A 465 -5.75 3.48 -22.66
C GLY A 465 -4.72 2.82 -23.56
N TRP A 466 -3.47 2.59 -23.12
CA TRP A 466 -2.58 1.68 -23.86
C TRP A 466 -3.22 0.28 -23.96
N PRO A 467 -3.13 -0.44 -25.09
CA PRO A 467 -2.28 -0.21 -26.27
C PRO A 467 -2.83 0.82 -27.26
N ALA A 468 -4.06 1.28 -27.09
CA ALA A 468 -4.57 2.37 -27.89
C ALA A 468 -3.75 3.65 -27.63
N LYS A 469 -3.46 4.40 -28.70
CA LYS A 469 -2.68 5.64 -28.63
C LYS A 469 -3.59 6.82 -28.26
N THR A 470 -4.22 6.74 -27.09
CA THR A 470 -5.20 7.74 -26.63
C THR A 470 -4.55 9.09 -26.33
N ASN A 471 -5.37 10.14 -26.30
CA ASN A 471 -4.94 11.46 -25.85
C ASN A 471 -4.50 11.45 -24.37
N ASP A 472 -5.18 10.68 -23.52
CA ASP A 472 -4.82 10.57 -22.10
C ASP A 472 -3.43 9.95 -21.93
N LEU A 473 -3.09 8.89 -22.68
CA LEU A 473 -1.76 8.29 -22.66
C LEU A 473 -0.69 9.31 -23.10
N LYS A 474 -0.93 10.04 -24.20
CA LYS A 474 -0.01 11.08 -24.68
C LYS A 474 0.17 12.21 -23.67
N ASN A 475 -0.92 12.68 -23.07
CA ASN A 475 -0.94 13.87 -22.24
C ASN A 475 -0.50 13.60 -20.81
N PHE A 476 -0.78 12.42 -20.25
CA PHE A 476 -0.61 12.16 -18.82
C PHE A 476 0.44 11.10 -18.48
N TYR A 477 1.01 10.39 -19.46
CA TYR A 477 2.17 9.49 -19.24
C TYR A 477 3.51 10.17 -19.59
N PRO A 478 4.63 9.89 -18.90
CA PRO A 478 4.73 9.17 -17.63
C PRO A 478 4.10 9.94 -16.47
N THR A 479 3.75 9.23 -15.39
CA THR A 479 3.18 9.86 -14.20
C THR A 479 4.28 10.54 -13.36
N ASN A 480 3.88 11.30 -12.35
CA ASN A 480 4.81 12.08 -11.53
C ASN A 480 5.14 11.38 -10.22
N PHE A 481 4.11 10.97 -9.48
CA PHE A 481 4.23 10.50 -8.11
C PHE A 481 3.40 9.24 -7.90
N LEU A 482 3.99 8.28 -7.20
CA LEU A 482 3.33 7.09 -6.68
C LEU A 482 3.54 7.06 -5.16
N THR A 483 2.48 6.84 -4.40
CA THR A 483 2.60 6.44 -2.99
C THR A 483 1.98 5.07 -2.82
N THR A 484 2.60 4.25 -1.97
CA THR A 484 2.10 2.91 -1.65
C THR A 484 2.77 2.35 -0.41
N ALA A 485 2.26 1.23 0.09
CA ALA A 485 2.87 0.51 1.20
C ALA A 485 4.09 -0.30 0.71
N ALA A 486 5.09 -0.45 1.59
CA ALA A 486 6.33 -1.15 1.25
C ALA A 486 6.14 -2.66 1.01
N ASP A 487 5.02 -3.24 1.42
CA ASP A 487 4.72 -4.67 1.25
C ASP A 487 4.49 -5.06 -0.21
N ILE A 488 4.10 -4.12 -1.08
CA ILE A 488 3.90 -4.39 -2.51
C ILE A 488 5.01 -3.83 -3.41
N ILE A 489 6.17 -3.52 -2.83
CA ILE A 489 7.36 -3.05 -3.58
C ILE A 489 7.76 -4.01 -4.70
N TYR A 490 7.74 -5.32 -4.44
CA TYR A 490 8.10 -6.35 -5.43
C TYR A 490 6.92 -6.73 -6.33
N LEU A 491 5.74 -6.88 -5.71
CA LEU A 491 4.51 -7.33 -6.36
C LEU A 491 3.93 -6.29 -7.33
N TRP A 492 4.23 -5.00 -7.12
CA TRP A 492 3.62 -3.95 -7.90
C TRP A 492 4.63 -2.92 -8.42
N VAL A 493 5.39 -2.26 -7.54
CA VAL A 493 6.29 -1.17 -7.96
C VAL A 493 7.33 -1.66 -8.96
N ALA A 494 8.05 -2.74 -8.64
CA ALA A 494 9.05 -3.32 -9.54
C ALA A 494 8.44 -3.74 -10.90
N ARG A 495 7.26 -4.36 -10.84
CA ARG A 495 6.51 -4.87 -11.99
C ARG A 495 6.00 -3.78 -12.92
N MET A 496 5.55 -2.65 -12.36
CA MET A 496 5.23 -1.45 -13.11
C MET A 496 6.44 -0.87 -13.82
N ILE A 497 7.62 -0.88 -13.18
CA ILE A 497 8.84 -0.32 -13.76
C ILE A 497 9.29 -1.15 -14.97
N PHE A 498 9.48 -2.45 -14.83
CA PHE A 498 9.96 -3.26 -15.95
C PHE A 498 8.94 -3.33 -17.09
N SER A 499 7.64 -3.40 -16.78
CA SER A 499 6.60 -3.44 -17.82
C SER A 499 6.53 -2.11 -18.58
N SER A 500 6.59 -0.99 -17.87
CA SER A 500 6.63 0.33 -18.49
C SER A 500 7.85 0.52 -19.39
N LEU A 501 9.03 0.13 -18.92
CA LEU A 501 10.27 0.22 -19.69
C LEU A 501 10.22 -0.68 -20.93
N GLU A 502 9.60 -1.84 -20.84
CA GLU A 502 9.44 -2.73 -21.98
C GLU A 502 8.45 -2.18 -23.02
N PHE A 503 7.23 -1.83 -22.61
CA PHE A 503 6.15 -1.48 -23.54
C PHE A 503 6.19 -0.04 -24.04
N THR A 504 6.70 0.90 -23.23
CA THR A 504 6.64 2.34 -23.53
C THR A 504 8.01 2.99 -23.70
N LYS A 505 9.07 2.27 -23.32
CA LYS A 505 10.46 2.77 -23.25
C LYS A 505 10.64 3.97 -22.30
N LYS A 506 9.68 4.21 -21.40
CA LYS A 506 9.70 5.28 -20.39
C LYS A 506 9.48 4.68 -19.00
N ILE A 507 9.91 5.42 -17.98
CA ILE A 507 9.63 5.08 -16.58
C ILE A 507 8.14 5.31 -16.28
N PRO A 508 7.52 4.53 -15.37
CA PRO A 508 6.11 4.70 -15.04
C PRO A 508 5.80 6.00 -14.30
N PHE A 509 6.65 6.33 -13.32
CA PHE A 509 6.57 7.47 -12.40
C PHE A 509 7.97 8.04 -12.16
N LYS A 510 8.06 9.30 -11.73
CA LYS A 510 9.35 9.94 -11.39
C LYS A 510 9.76 9.69 -9.94
N GLU A 511 8.80 9.64 -9.03
CA GLU A 511 9.04 9.51 -7.58
C GLU A 511 8.10 8.45 -6.99
N VAL A 512 8.63 7.62 -6.09
CA VAL A 512 7.88 6.64 -5.29
C VAL A 512 8.07 6.94 -3.82
N TYR A 513 6.96 7.15 -3.12
CA TYR A 513 6.91 7.35 -1.68
C TYR A 513 6.30 6.12 -0.99
N PHE A 514 7.09 5.45 -0.16
CA PHE A 514 6.63 4.34 0.65
C PHE A 514 6.15 4.85 2.00
N HIS A 515 4.83 4.95 2.15
CA HIS A 515 4.23 5.47 3.37
C HIS A 515 4.34 4.47 4.54
N PRO A 516 4.29 4.93 5.80
CA PRO A 516 4.34 4.05 6.95
C PRO A 516 3.16 3.07 6.98
N THR A 517 3.39 1.88 7.54
CA THR A 517 2.31 0.93 7.86
C THR A 517 1.57 1.39 9.11
N ILE A 518 0.25 1.49 9.05
CA ILE A 518 -0.56 1.79 10.24
C ILE A 518 -0.69 0.54 11.13
N LEU A 519 -0.35 0.72 12.41
CA LEU A 519 -0.46 -0.27 13.47
C LEU A 519 -1.52 0.14 14.50
N THR A 520 -2.05 -0.84 15.22
CA THR A 520 -2.81 -0.60 16.47
C THR A 520 -1.88 -0.04 17.55
N LEU A 521 -2.45 0.44 18.66
CA LEU A 521 -1.67 0.92 19.81
C LEU A 521 -0.73 -0.16 20.38
N GLU A 522 -1.19 -1.42 20.35
CA GLU A 522 -0.44 -2.62 20.77
C GLU A 522 0.64 -3.03 19.76
N GLY A 523 0.76 -2.34 18.62
CA GLY A 523 1.78 -2.60 17.60
C GLY A 523 1.42 -3.69 16.58
N LYS A 524 0.16 -4.15 16.54
CA LYS A 524 -0.28 -5.11 15.51
C LYS A 524 -0.61 -4.38 14.22
N ARG A 525 -0.29 -4.97 13.06
CA ARG A 525 -0.67 -4.41 11.75
C ARG A 525 -2.19 -4.27 11.65
N MET A 526 -2.69 -3.12 11.19
CA MET A 526 -4.10 -2.98 10.86
C MET A 526 -4.42 -3.71 9.56
N SER A 527 -5.29 -4.72 9.64
CA SER A 527 -5.82 -5.40 8.46
C SER A 527 -7.16 -6.06 8.77
N LYS A 528 -7.97 -6.24 7.73
CA LYS A 528 -9.27 -6.93 7.86
C LYS A 528 -9.13 -8.39 8.24
N SER A 529 -8.17 -9.10 7.65
CA SER A 529 -7.93 -10.51 7.94
C SER A 529 -7.50 -10.75 9.38
N LEU A 530 -6.86 -9.78 10.03
CA LEU A 530 -6.47 -9.85 11.44
C LEU A 530 -7.55 -9.34 12.41
N GLY A 531 -8.68 -8.81 11.90
CA GLY A 531 -9.72 -8.19 12.72
C GLY A 531 -9.29 -6.88 13.41
N THR A 532 -8.16 -6.31 13.02
CA THR A 532 -7.56 -5.09 13.62
C THR A 532 -7.81 -3.84 12.78
N GLY A 533 -8.54 -3.95 11.67
CA GLY A 533 -8.81 -2.82 10.78
C GLY A 533 -9.93 -1.94 11.32
N VAL A 534 -9.66 -0.63 11.45
CA VAL A 534 -10.68 0.40 11.70
C VAL A 534 -11.20 0.93 10.36
N ASP A 535 -12.52 1.02 10.22
CA ASP A 535 -13.14 1.60 9.03
C ASP A 535 -13.08 3.13 9.11
N PRO A 536 -12.49 3.82 8.12
CA PRO A 536 -12.40 5.28 8.15
C PRO A 536 -13.77 5.97 8.19
N LEU A 537 -14.85 5.33 7.72
CA LEU A 537 -16.20 5.91 7.80
C LEU A 537 -16.72 6.07 9.23
N GLU A 538 -16.30 5.20 10.15
CA GLU A 538 -16.68 5.31 11.58
C GLU A 538 -16.12 6.61 12.16
N LEU A 539 -14.84 6.88 11.90
CA LEU A 539 -14.17 8.11 12.32
C LEU A 539 -14.74 9.35 11.63
N ILE A 540 -15.04 9.27 10.32
CA ILE A 540 -15.67 10.37 9.58
C ILE A 540 -17.05 10.69 10.17
N SER A 541 -17.86 9.67 10.48
CA SER A 541 -19.20 9.85 11.06
C SER A 541 -19.14 10.51 12.44
N GLN A 542 -18.12 10.17 13.25
CA GLN A 542 -17.97 10.65 14.61
C GLN A 542 -17.29 12.02 14.71
N TYR A 543 -16.27 12.27 13.88
CA TYR A 543 -15.37 13.43 14.01
C TYR A 543 -15.32 14.34 12.79
N GLY A 544 -15.80 13.88 11.63
CA GLY A 544 -15.65 14.54 10.33
C GLY A 544 -14.44 14.06 9.54
N ALA A 545 -14.50 14.26 8.22
CA ALA A 545 -13.44 13.88 7.30
C ALA A 545 -12.15 14.67 7.52
N ASP A 546 -12.23 15.98 7.75
CA ASP A 546 -11.04 16.79 8.02
C ASP A 546 -10.31 16.34 9.30
N ALA A 547 -11.06 16.01 10.35
CA ALA A 547 -10.46 15.55 11.61
C ALA A 547 -9.74 14.21 11.40
N THR A 548 -10.37 13.31 10.65
CA THR A 548 -9.81 12.00 10.31
C THR A 548 -8.53 12.16 9.49
N ARG A 549 -8.54 12.96 8.41
CA ARG A 549 -7.37 13.22 7.56
C ARG A 549 -6.21 13.82 8.36
N LEU A 550 -6.47 14.89 9.10
CA LEU A 550 -5.43 15.58 9.85
C LEU A 550 -4.87 14.72 10.98
N GLY A 551 -5.73 14.00 11.73
CA GLY A 551 -5.29 13.10 12.80
C GLY A 551 -4.37 11.99 12.29
N ILE A 552 -4.66 11.41 11.12
CA ILE A 552 -3.81 10.39 10.49
C ILE A 552 -2.47 11.00 10.07
N ILE A 553 -2.47 12.17 9.42
CA ILE A 553 -1.24 12.80 8.92
C ILE A 553 -0.33 13.28 10.04
N LEU A 554 -0.90 13.80 11.14
CA LEU A 554 -0.14 14.16 12.34
C LEU A 554 0.53 12.96 13.03
N SER A 555 0.09 11.74 12.71
CA SER A 555 0.61 10.49 13.28
C SER A 555 1.81 9.92 12.52
N ILE A 556 2.22 10.53 11.40
CA ILE A 556 3.30 10.03 10.54
C ILE A 556 4.43 11.05 10.38
N THR A 557 5.64 10.55 10.11
CA THR A 557 6.76 11.34 9.57
C THR A 557 7.24 10.73 8.26
N ARG A 558 7.93 11.52 7.43
CA ARG A 558 8.30 11.12 6.06
C ARG A 558 9.01 9.77 6.00
N ASP A 559 10.01 9.57 6.87
CA ASP A 559 10.90 8.40 6.87
C ASP A 559 10.53 7.37 7.94
N GLN A 560 9.29 7.35 8.42
CA GLN A 560 8.82 6.34 9.37
C GLN A 560 8.50 5.01 8.66
N GLN A 561 8.77 3.87 9.29
CA GLN A 561 8.37 2.55 8.73
C GLN A 561 6.94 2.17 9.11
N ALA A 562 6.58 2.44 10.36
CA ALA A 562 5.26 2.11 10.90
C ALA A 562 4.83 3.17 11.91
N ALA A 563 3.55 3.50 11.89
CA ALA A 563 2.94 4.50 12.77
C ALA A 563 1.81 3.85 13.57
N LYS A 564 1.81 4.09 14.88
CA LYS A 564 0.72 3.66 15.76
C LYS A 564 -0.42 4.65 15.62
N PHE A 565 -1.59 4.16 15.22
CA PHE A 565 -2.78 5.00 15.16
C PHE A 565 -3.37 5.18 16.55
N ASP A 566 -3.65 6.44 16.88
CA ASP A 566 -4.27 6.85 18.13
C ASP A 566 -5.44 7.79 17.82
N GLU A 567 -6.65 7.38 18.19
CA GLU A 567 -7.86 8.17 17.98
C GLU A 567 -7.81 9.54 18.68
N ARG A 568 -6.98 9.70 19.73
CA ARG A 568 -6.74 10.99 20.39
C ARG A 568 -6.20 12.05 19.42
N ASN A 569 -5.46 11.66 18.38
CA ASN A 569 -4.99 12.57 17.35
C ASN A 569 -6.15 13.08 16.47
N VAL A 570 -7.16 12.24 16.21
CA VAL A 570 -8.38 12.63 15.50
C VAL A 570 -9.23 13.58 16.36
N LEU A 571 -9.33 13.31 17.66
CA LEU A 571 -10.01 14.21 18.60
C LEU A 571 -9.34 15.58 18.69
N ALA A 572 -8.00 15.62 18.75
CA ALA A 572 -7.23 16.87 18.72
C ALA A 572 -7.48 17.65 17.43
N ALA A 573 -7.46 16.97 16.27
CA ALA A 573 -7.77 17.56 14.98
C ALA A 573 -9.20 18.13 14.93
N ARG A 574 -10.21 17.43 15.48
CA ARG A 574 -11.60 17.95 15.59
C ARG A 574 -11.65 19.25 16.40
N ASN A 575 -10.90 19.33 17.49
CA ASN A 575 -10.86 20.53 18.32
C ASN A 575 -10.20 21.71 17.57
N PHE A 576 -9.17 21.43 16.76
CA PHE A 576 -8.54 22.43 15.90
C PHE A 576 -9.45 22.96 14.80
N ILE A 577 -10.22 22.08 14.16
CA ILE A 577 -11.23 22.49 13.17
C ILE A 577 -12.25 23.44 13.79
N ASN A 578 -12.73 23.14 15.01
CA ASN A 578 -13.62 24.05 15.74
C ASN A 578 -12.93 25.37 16.14
N LYS A 579 -11.63 25.33 16.46
CA LYS A 579 -10.86 26.56 16.74
C LYS A 579 -10.82 27.45 15.49
N LEU A 580 -10.54 26.90 14.30
CA LEU A 580 -10.56 27.66 13.03
C LEU A 580 -11.94 28.27 12.75
N TRP A 581 -13.01 27.51 12.96
CA TRP A 581 -14.39 28.01 12.83
C TRP A 581 -14.65 29.22 13.74
N ASN A 582 -14.22 29.13 15.00
CA ASN A 582 -14.39 30.22 15.97
C ASN A 582 -13.56 31.46 15.63
N ILE A 583 -12.34 31.28 15.10
CA ILE A 583 -11.52 32.39 14.60
C ILE A 583 -12.25 33.12 13.46
N ASN A 584 -12.76 32.38 12.47
CA ASN A 584 -13.52 32.98 11.38
C ASN A 584 -14.78 33.69 11.87
N ARG A 585 -15.54 33.06 12.78
CA ARG A 585 -16.75 33.66 13.36
C ARG A 585 -16.48 35.00 14.01
N PHE A 586 -15.38 35.10 14.76
CA PHE A 586 -14.95 36.37 15.33
C PHE A 586 -14.61 37.39 14.24
N ILE A 587 -13.74 37.04 13.30
CA ILE A 587 -13.28 37.95 12.24
C ILE A 587 -14.44 38.46 11.40
N SER A 588 -15.33 37.58 10.94
CA SER A 588 -16.49 37.96 10.14
C SER A 588 -17.44 38.89 10.90
N GLY A 589 -17.73 38.60 12.17
CA GLY A 589 -18.53 39.49 13.01
C GLY A 589 -17.88 40.86 13.23
N THR A 590 -16.56 40.92 13.37
CA THR A 590 -15.82 42.19 13.49
C THR A 590 -15.83 43.00 12.20
N ILE A 591 -15.74 42.36 11.03
CA ILE A 591 -15.84 43.03 9.72
C ILE A 591 -17.23 43.65 9.53
N GLU A 592 -18.30 42.94 9.91
CA GLU A 592 -19.67 43.45 9.81
C GLU A 592 -19.91 44.69 10.67
N GLN A 593 -19.30 44.74 11.85
CA GLN A 593 -19.39 45.87 12.79
C GLN A 593 -18.55 47.08 12.37
N ASN A 594 -17.45 46.87 11.64
CA ASN A 594 -16.48 47.91 11.27
C ASN A 594 -16.52 48.28 9.78
N LYS A 595 -17.73 48.46 9.20
CA LYS A 595 -17.89 48.84 7.78
C LYS A 595 -17.39 50.25 7.45
N SER A 596 -17.27 51.12 8.44
CA SER A 596 -16.63 52.44 8.32
C SER A 596 -15.12 52.28 8.36
N GLY A 597 -14.47 52.31 7.19
CA GLY A 597 -13.03 52.09 7.04
C GLY A 597 -12.18 53.01 7.94
N SER A 598 -11.06 52.49 8.47
CA SER A 598 -10.16 53.27 9.32
C SER A 598 -9.24 54.19 8.50
N ARG A 599 -8.75 55.23 9.19
CA ARG A 599 -7.83 56.24 8.64
C ARG A 599 -6.35 55.91 8.86
N GLU A 600 -6.04 54.95 9.73
CA GLU A 600 -4.68 54.67 10.18
C GLU A 600 -3.96 53.69 9.24
N LYS A 601 -2.79 54.09 8.73
CA LYS A 601 -2.06 53.38 7.66
C LYS A 601 -0.87 52.54 8.15
N ASN A 602 -0.42 52.75 9.38
CA ASN A 602 0.82 52.14 9.88
C ASN A 602 0.56 50.73 10.44
N LEU A 603 1.52 49.83 10.26
CA LEU A 603 1.48 48.49 10.83
C LEU A 603 1.98 48.55 12.28
N SER A 604 1.19 48.02 13.21
CA SER A 604 1.65 47.82 14.60
C SER A 604 2.82 46.83 14.67
N LEU A 605 3.54 46.80 15.78
CA LEU A 605 4.59 45.79 16.01
C LEU A 605 4.04 44.37 15.83
N THR A 606 2.83 44.13 16.33
CA THR A 606 2.15 42.83 16.26
C THR A 606 1.75 42.46 14.83
N ASP A 607 1.30 43.44 14.02
CA ASP A 607 1.01 43.24 12.60
C ASP A 607 2.27 42.88 11.80
N GLN A 608 3.39 43.58 12.07
CA GLN A 608 4.66 43.26 11.44
C GLN A 608 5.17 41.87 11.84
N TRP A 609 4.98 41.51 13.12
CA TRP A 609 5.35 40.18 13.63
C TRP A 609 4.57 39.07 12.92
N ILE A 610 3.24 39.14 12.86
CA ILE A 610 2.46 38.07 12.24
C ILE A 610 2.73 37.96 10.74
N LEU A 611 3.00 39.08 10.05
CA LEU A 611 3.40 39.08 8.64
C LEU A 611 4.76 38.38 8.45
N SER A 612 5.73 38.63 9.33
CA SER A 612 7.02 37.92 9.31
C SER A 612 6.82 36.42 9.48
N ARG A 613 6.06 36.02 10.51
CA ARG A 613 5.76 34.61 10.80
C ARG A 613 5.03 33.91 9.66
N MET A 614 3.97 34.52 9.14
CA MET A 614 3.22 33.98 7.99
C MET A 614 4.13 33.73 6.79
N ASN A 615 5.00 34.67 6.44
CA ASN A 615 5.91 34.51 5.30
C ASN A 615 6.97 33.42 5.53
N SER A 616 7.49 33.30 6.76
CA SER A 616 8.37 32.19 7.16
C SER A 616 7.66 30.83 7.07
N ILE A 617 6.40 30.76 7.51
CA ILE A 617 5.57 29.54 7.45
C ILE A 617 5.26 29.16 6.00
N ILE A 618 4.93 30.13 5.12
CA ILE A 618 4.73 29.84 3.69
C ILE A 618 5.98 29.17 3.10
N LEU A 619 7.18 29.71 3.32
CA LEU A 619 8.43 29.13 2.81
C LEU A 619 8.66 27.72 3.36
N SER A 620 8.54 27.57 4.67
CA SER A 620 8.83 26.33 5.39
C SER A 620 7.86 25.21 4.98
N THR A 621 6.55 25.45 5.04
CA THR A 621 5.52 24.47 4.65
C THR A 621 5.62 24.11 3.17
N THR A 622 5.89 25.08 2.28
CA THR A 622 6.09 24.80 0.85
C THR A 622 7.25 23.83 0.64
N SER A 623 8.39 24.08 1.30
CA SER A 623 9.57 23.19 1.23
C SER A 623 9.27 21.79 1.76
N LYS A 624 8.58 21.69 2.90
CA LYS A 624 8.19 20.40 3.49
C LYS A 624 7.27 19.59 2.56
N LEU A 625 6.27 20.24 1.96
CA LEU A 625 5.38 19.60 0.98
C LEU A 625 6.13 19.13 -0.28
N GLU A 626 7.07 19.94 -0.79
CA GLU A 626 7.94 19.57 -1.92
C GLU A 626 8.86 18.37 -1.60
N ASN A 627 9.18 18.17 -0.31
CA ASN A 627 9.99 17.06 0.17
C ASN A 627 9.17 15.88 0.71
N TYR A 628 7.84 15.93 0.63
CA TYR A 628 6.92 14.91 1.17
C TYR A 628 6.98 14.75 2.71
N GLU A 629 7.38 15.80 3.42
CA GLU A 629 7.36 15.92 4.89
C GLU A 629 5.97 16.39 5.35
N LEU A 630 4.95 15.59 5.02
CA LEU A 630 3.54 16.00 5.13
C LEU A 630 3.08 16.12 6.59
N GLY A 631 3.49 15.20 7.46
CA GLY A 631 3.13 15.25 8.89
C GLY A 631 3.80 16.42 9.59
N GLU A 632 5.04 16.70 9.24
CA GLU A 632 5.83 17.82 9.73
C GLU A 632 5.24 19.16 9.28
N ALA A 633 4.80 19.26 8.02
CA ALA A 633 4.08 20.43 7.50
C ALA A 633 2.74 20.64 8.21
N ALA A 634 1.95 19.57 8.39
CA ALA A 634 0.68 19.64 9.11
C ALA A 634 0.87 20.12 10.56
N LYS A 635 1.88 19.59 11.25
CA LYS A 635 2.22 20.00 12.62
C LYS A 635 2.63 21.47 12.68
N GLU A 636 3.49 21.93 11.79
CA GLU A 636 3.92 23.34 11.75
C GLU A 636 2.75 24.29 11.50
N LEU A 637 1.83 23.94 10.59
CA LEU A 637 0.62 24.74 10.34
C LEU A 637 -0.35 24.73 11.52
N TYR A 638 -0.49 23.58 12.20
CA TYR A 638 -1.27 23.47 13.43
C TYR A 638 -0.72 24.41 14.51
N GLU A 639 0.59 24.34 14.77
CA GLU A 639 1.27 25.16 15.78
C GLU A 639 1.14 26.65 15.46
N PHE A 640 1.36 27.04 14.19
CA PHE A 640 1.18 28.43 13.76
C PHE A 640 -0.27 28.91 13.96
N ALA A 641 -1.25 28.16 13.43
CA ALA A 641 -2.65 28.59 13.46
C ALA A 641 -3.21 28.63 14.88
N TRP A 642 -2.80 27.71 15.76
CA TRP A 642 -3.26 27.67 17.14
C TRP A 642 -2.44 28.62 18.03
N HIS A 643 -1.13 28.37 18.13
CA HIS A 643 -0.27 28.94 19.17
C HIS A 643 0.45 30.23 18.78
N GLU A 644 0.34 30.68 17.53
CA GLU A 644 0.80 32.01 17.12
C GLU A 644 -0.37 32.90 16.69
N PHE A 645 -1.19 32.42 15.75
CA PHE A 645 -2.28 33.19 15.19
C PHE A 645 -3.43 33.36 16.18
N ALA A 646 -3.94 32.28 16.77
CA ALA A 646 -5.10 32.38 17.65
C ALA A 646 -4.76 32.81 19.08
N ASP A 647 -3.74 32.21 19.69
CA ASP A 647 -3.44 32.47 21.12
C ASP A 647 -2.77 33.83 21.37
N TRP A 648 -2.15 34.43 20.34
CA TRP A 648 -1.47 35.74 20.45
C TRP A 648 -2.08 36.78 19.52
N TYR A 649 -1.92 36.60 18.20
CA TYR A 649 -2.26 37.67 17.26
C TYR A 649 -3.73 38.06 17.32
N LEU A 650 -4.64 37.08 17.32
CA LEU A 650 -6.08 37.30 17.42
C LEU A 650 -6.48 38.00 18.73
N GLU A 651 -5.88 37.59 19.86
CA GLU A 651 -6.17 38.20 21.17
C GLU A 651 -5.68 39.65 21.23
N ILE A 652 -4.54 39.94 20.63
CA ILE A 652 -4.00 41.31 20.54
C ILE A 652 -4.84 42.17 19.59
N ALA A 653 -5.20 41.62 18.43
CA ALA A 653 -6.01 42.30 17.43
C ALA A 653 -7.38 42.75 18.00
N LYS A 654 -7.97 41.98 18.93
CA LYS A 654 -9.25 42.35 19.58
C LYS A 654 -9.24 43.73 20.21
N PHE A 655 -8.16 44.10 20.89
CA PHE A 655 -8.08 45.43 21.53
C PHE A 655 -7.56 46.48 20.56
N GLN A 656 -6.60 46.17 19.69
CA GLN A 656 -6.14 47.10 18.65
C GLN A 656 -7.28 47.58 17.75
N ILE A 657 -8.20 46.68 17.38
CA ILE A 657 -9.39 47.02 16.58
C ILE A 657 -10.35 47.91 17.37
N LYS A 658 -10.56 47.66 18.67
CA LYS A 658 -11.38 48.52 19.54
C LYS A 658 -10.82 49.94 19.67
N GLU A 659 -9.49 50.07 19.60
CA GLU A 659 -8.79 51.37 19.64
C GLU A 659 -8.75 52.08 18.28
N GLY A 660 -9.35 51.50 17.23
CA GLY A 660 -9.47 52.12 15.91
C GLY A 660 -8.39 51.74 14.89
N GLN A 661 -7.53 50.75 15.19
CA GLN A 661 -6.48 50.28 14.26
C GLN A 661 -7.06 49.39 13.15
N GLY A 662 -7.76 49.98 12.17
CA GLY A 662 -8.40 49.19 11.11
C GLY A 662 -7.45 48.47 10.15
N LYS A 663 -6.17 48.84 10.08
CA LYS A 663 -5.17 48.07 9.31
C LYS A 663 -4.99 46.66 9.89
N THR A 664 -5.04 46.52 11.21
CA THR A 664 -4.97 45.23 11.90
C THR A 664 -6.10 44.28 11.48
N LEU A 665 -7.32 44.78 11.28
CA LEU A 665 -8.43 43.93 10.81
C LEU A 665 -8.20 43.39 9.40
N GLU A 666 -7.60 44.19 8.51
CA GLU A 666 -7.21 43.77 7.16
C GLU A 666 -6.13 42.68 7.22
N ILE A 667 -5.06 42.89 8.00
CA ILE A 667 -3.98 41.91 8.18
C ILE A 667 -4.50 40.63 8.84
N LEU A 668 -5.41 40.72 9.79
CA LEU A 668 -6.07 39.59 10.43
C LEU A 668 -6.87 38.74 9.45
N ASN A 669 -7.68 39.37 8.59
CA ASN A 669 -8.43 38.65 7.56
C ASN A 669 -7.50 38.08 6.47
N GLN A 670 -6.45 38.80 6.07
CA GLN A 670 -5.45 38.31 5.12
C GLN A 670 -4.68 37.10 5.67
N THR A 671 -4.31 37.16 6.95
CA THR A 671 -3.61 36.07 7.65
C THR A 671 -4.50 34.84 7.70
N LEU A 672 -5.78 34.98 8.10
CA LEU A 672 -6.75 33.87 8.05
C LEU A 672 -6.83 33.27 6.64
N ARG A 673 -7.06 34.09 5.61
CA ARG A 673 -7.18 33.61 4.22
C ARG A 673 -5.95 32.82 3.75
N THR A 674 -4.76 33.28 4.14
CA THR A 674 -3.51 32.62 3.79
C THR A 674 -3.36 31.30 4.56
N THR A 675 -3.69 31.27 5.85
CA THR A 675 -3.73 30.04 6.66
C THR A 675 -4.68 29.00 6.05
N LEU A 676 -5.87 29.41 5.60
CA LEU A 676 -6.83 28.51 4.95
C LEU A 676 -6.25 27.88 3.68
N LYS A 677 -5.56 28.67 2.84
CA LYS A 677 -4.88 28.15 1.63
C LYS A 677 -3.82 27.11 1.97
N LEU A 678 -3.00 27.37 3.00
CA LEU A 678 -1.94 26.45 3.44
C LEU A 678 -2.49 25.15 4.03
N LEU A 679 -3.60 25.24 4.78
CA LEU A 679 -4.27 24.10 5.41
C LEU A 679 -5.16 23.30 4.46
N HIS A 680 -5.59 23.89 3.32
CA HIS A 680 -6.55 23.29 2.42
C HIS A 680 -6.18 21.88 1.90
N PRO A 681 -4.91 21.56 1.58
CA PRO A 681 -4.54 20.19 1.22
C PRO A 681 -4.85 19.16 2.31
N PHE A 682 -4.74 19.55 3.58
CA PHE A 682 -4.89 18.67 4.74
C PHE A 682 -6.34 18.55 5.21
N ILE A 683 -7.02 19.69 5.36
CA ILE A 683 -8.38 19.82 5.89
C ILE A 683 -9.28 20.57 4.88
N PRO A 684 -9.58 19.96 3.73
CA PRO A 684 -10.18 20.66 2.61
C PRO A 684 -11.60 21.16 2.87
N PHE A 685 -12.39 20.53 3.74
CA PHE A 685 -13.80 20.89 3.90
C PHE A 685 -13.99 22.18 4.69
N ILE A 686 -13.49 22.26 5.92
CA ILE A 686 -13.59 23.46 6.77
C ILE A 686 -12.93 24.67 6.11
N THR A 687 -11.81 24.45 5.41
CA THR A 687 -11.10 25.55 4.75
C THR A 687 -11.89 26.11 3.59
N GLU A 688 -12.53 25.25 2.78
CA GLU A 688 -13.45 25.68 1.74
C GLU A 688 -14.69 26.34 2.34
N GLU A 689 -15.25 25.80 3.41
CA GLU A 689 -16.44 26.37 4.06
C GLU A 689 -16.22 27.80 4.53
N ILE A 690 -15.14 28.02 5.29
CA ILE A 690 -14.75 29.34 5.78
C ILE A 690 -14.48 30.30 4.61
N TYR A 691 -13.91 29.78 3.51
CA TYR A 691 -13.62 30.59 2.33
C TYR A 691 -14.90 31.00 1.60
N GLN A 692 -15.84 30.08 1.39
CA GLN A 692 -17.11 30.31 0.68
C GLN A 692 -18.06 31.24 1.44
N GLU A 693 -18.05 31.22 2.77
CA GLU A 693 -18.88 32.12 3.59
C GLU A 693 -18.66 33.60 3.27
N LYS A 694 -17.46 33.96 2.81
CA LYS A 694 -17.11 35.33 2.41
C LYS A 694 -17.64 35.70 1.00
N ASN A 695 -18.59 34.94 0.46
CA ASN A 695 -19.21 35.09 -0.87
C ASN A 695 -18.18 35.14 -2.02
N GLU A 696 -17.17 34.29 -1.92
CA GLU A 696 -16.11 34.18 -2.91
C GLU A 696 -16.61 33.48 -4.18
N LYS A 697 -16.30 34.05 -5.35
CA LYS A 697 -16.75 33.48 -6.64
C LYS A 697 -16.02 32.20 -7.04
N ASN A 698 -14.82 31.99 -6.51
CA ASN A 698 -13.95 30.87 -6.86
C ASN A 698 -13.93 29.82 -5.73
N LEU A 699 -13.55 28.59 -6.06
CA LEU A 699 -13.29 27.54 -5.07
C LEU A 699 -11.85 27.58 -4.58
N LEU A 700 -11.62 27.38 -3.28
CA LEU A 700 -10.31 27.42 -2.65
C LEU A 700 -9.35 26.42 -3.29
N MET A 701 -9.85 25.24 -3.65
CA MET A 701 -9.08 24.15 -4.29
C MET A 701 -8.41 24.50 -5.63
N VAL A 702 -8.78 25.62 -6.29
CA VAL A 702 -8.18 26.06 -7.56
C VAL A 702 -7.46 27.41 -7.47
N LEU A 703 -7.38 28.02 -6.29
CA LEU A 703 -6.61 29.24 -6.08
C LEU A 703 -5.11 28.96 -6.10
N ASP A 704 -4.35 30.02 -6.39
CA ASP A 704 -2.90 29.94 -6.33
C ASP A 704 -2.39 29.74 -4.89
N TRP A 705 -1.42 28.85 -4.78
CA TRP A 705 -0.64 28.61 -3.57
C TRP A 705 0.04 29.92 -3.15
N PRO A 706 -0.01 30.29 -1.85
CA PRO A 706 0.54 31.56 -1.40
C PRO A 706 2.04 31.66 -1.66
N GLN A 707 2.50 32.86 -2.02
CA GLN A 707 3.91 33.16 -2.22
C GLN A 707 4.40 34.05 -1.08
N ALA A 708 5.57 33.73 -0.54
CA ALA A 708 6.18 34.52 0.51
C ALA A 708 6.78 35.80 -0.06
N GLU A 709 6.40 36.93 0.52
CA GLU A 709 6.98 38.24 0.29
C GLU A 709 8.15 38.45 1.26
N LYS A 710 9.37 38.19 0.78
CA LYS A 710 10.61 38.25 1.60
C LYS A 710 10.79 39.57 2.37
N LYS A 711 10.25 40.69 1.87
CA LYS A 711 10.31 42.01 2.52
C LYS A 711 9.65 42.04 3.91
N TYR A 712 8.70 41.14 4.20
CA TYR A 712 8.03 41.08 5.50
C TYR A 712 8.75 40.19 6.51
N ILE A 713 9.71 39.36 6.07
CA ILE A 713 10.46 38.49 6.98
C ILE A 713 11.48 39.33 7.75
N ASN A 714 11.26 39.46 9.05
CA ASN A 714 12.08 40.28 9.94
C ASN A 714 12.33 39.57 11.28
N LYS A 715 13.50 38.91 11.39
CA LYS A 715 13.92 38.19 12.60
C LYS A 715 14.00 39.07 13.84
N LYS A 716 14.38 40.35 13.70
CA LYS A 716 14.47 41.26 14.85
C LYS A 716 13.09 41.52 15.47
N ILE A 717 12.04 41.59 14.64
CA ILE A 717 10.66 41.73 15.14
C ILE A 717 10.19 40.44 15.79
N GLU A 718 10.56 39.27 15.24
CA GLU A 718 10.28 37.97 15.86
C GLU A 718 10.95 37.84 17.24
N GLU A 719 12.21 38.28 17.37
CA GLU A 719 12.95 38.31 18.64
C GLU A 719 12.30 39.26 19.66
N LYS A 720 11.96 40.49 19.25
CA LYS A 720 11.24 41.44 20.11
C LYS A 720 9.91 40.87 20.60
N PHE A 721 9.12 40.29 19.70
CA PHE A 721 7.85 39.69 20.09
C PHE A 721 8.04 38.47 21.01
N SER A 722 9.15 37.74 20.88
CA SER A 722 9.49 36.67 21.82
C SER A 722 9.69 37.18 23.25
N GLN A 723 10.26 38.37 23.44
CA GLN A 723 10.40 39.00 24.76
C GLN A 723 9.02 39.33 25.36
N ILE A 724 8.08 39.80 24.54
CA ILE A 724 6.69 40.04 24.96
C ILE A 724 6.04 38.72 25.41
N LYS A 725 6.20 37.64 24.63
CA LYS A 725 5.66 36.32 24.99
C LYS A 725 6.23 35.82 26.31
N GLU A 726 7.54 35.97 26.51
CA GLU A 726 8.23 35.57 27.75
C GLU A 726 7.71 36.35 28.96
N ALA A 727 7.60 37.68 28.84
CA ALA A 727 7.05 38.53 29.89
C ALA A 727 5.63 38.10 30.25
N VAL A 728 4.73 37.97 29.26
CA VAL A 728 3.34 37.53 29.50
C VAL A 728 3.28 36.16 30.17
N THR A 729 4.15 35.24 29.77
CA THR A 729 4.20 33.87 30.35
C THR A 729 4.64 33.91 31.81
N LYS A 730 5.71 34.64 32.12
CA LYS A 730 6.19 34.83 33.50
C LYS A 730 5.11 35.42 34.40
N ILE A 731 4.36 36.41 33.89
CA ILE A 731 3.28 37.05 34.64
C ILE A 731 2.11 36.08 34.86
N ARG A 732 1.72 35.31 33.85
CA ARG A 732 0.67 34.29 34.00
C ARG A 732 1.07 33.20 35.00
N ASN A 733 2.34 32.77 35.00
CA ASN A 733 2.87 31.82 35.98
C ASN A 733 2.82 32.40 37.39
N TYR A 734 3.29 33.63 37.58
CA TYR A 734 3.17 34.34 38.85
C TYR A 734 1.72 34.39 39.35
N ARG A 735 0.76 34.70 38.47
CA ARG A 735 -0.66 34.71 38.84
C ARG A 735 -1.15 33.33 39.27
N ALA A 736 -0.78 32.27 38.55
CA ALA A 736 -1.16 30.90 38.89
C ALA A 736 -0.56 30.47 40.24
N GLU A 737 0.71 30.77 40.49
CA GLU A 737 1.41 30.48 41.76
C GLU A 737 0.76 31.20 42.95
N ASN A 738 0.32 32.45 42.74
CA ASN A 738 -0.33 33.27 43.76
C ASN A 738 -1.86 33.10 43.78
N LYS A 739 -2.42 32.14 43.02
CA LYS A 739 -3.86 31.86 42.93
C LYS A 739 -4.70 33.11 42.58
N ILE A 740 -4.13 34.01 41.79
CA ILE A 740 -4.80 35.22 41.31
C ILE A 740 -5.64 34.85 40.09
N GLU A 741 -6.94 35.08 40.16
CA GLU A 741 -7.89 34.74 39.11
C GLU A 741 -7.52 35.41 37.78
N PRO A 742 -7.40 34.72 36.63
CA PRO A 742 -6.92 35.30 35.37
C PRO A 742 -7.70 36.52 34.87
N ARG A 743 -8.91 36.73 35.36
CA ARG A 743 -9.78 37.85 34.96
C ARG A 743 -9.55 39.13 35.76
N GLU A 744 -8.93 39.05 36.93
CA GLU A 744 -8.74 40.17 37.85
C GLU A 744 -7.64 41.12 37.37
N PHE A 745 -7.87 42.44 37.46
CA PHE A 745 -6.82 43.42 37.19
C PHE A 745 -5.99 43.66 38.45
N ILE A 746 -4.66 43.48 38.36
CA ILE A 746 -3.75 43.71 39.49
C ILE A 746 -2.74 44.81 39.16
N LYS A 747 -2.26 45.53 40.19
CA LYS A 747 -1.10 46.41 40.02
C LYS A 747 0.15 45.55 39.84
N ALA A 748 0.98 45.90 38.85
CA ALA A 748 2.18 45.13 38.53
C ALA A 748 3.17 45.12 39.71
N PRO A 749 3.49 43.97 40.31
CA PRO A 749 4.47 43.89 41.40
C PRO A 749 5.93 43.92 40.92
N PHE A 750 6.15 44.13 39.62
CA PHE A 750 7.46 44.12 38.96
C PHE A 750 7.51 45.22 37.89
N LYS A 751 8.73 45.63 37.53
CA LYS A 751 8.96 46.56 36.41
C LYS A 751 9.10 45.79 35.11
N LEU A 752 8.48 46.31 34.04
CA LEU A 752 8.69 45.83 32.67
C LEU A 752 9.90 46.54 32.06
N GLU A 753 11.09 46.13 32.48
CA GLU A 753 12.35 46.65 31.95
C GLU A 753 12.60 46.10 30.54
N ASN A 754 13.26 46.90 29.69
CA ASN A 754 13.61 46.56 28.30
C ASN A 754 12.43 46.41 27.32
N LEU A 755 11.21 46.84 27.70
CA LEU A 755 10.07 46.94 26.79
C LEU A 755 9.74 48.41 26.47
N GLN A 756 9.39 48.68 25.21
CA GLN A 756 8.87 49.96 24.74
C GLN A 756 7.40 50.13 25.13
N GLU A 757 6.85 51.35 25.01
CA GLU A 757 5.47 51.65 25.44
C GLU A 757 4.40 50.80 24.74
N GLU A 758 4.53 50.57 23.43
CA GLU A 758 3.61 49.68 22.69
C GLU A 758 3.68 48.23 23.23
N GLU A 759 4.88 47.76 23.54
CA GLU A 759 5.13 46.40 24.03
C GLU A 759 4.58 46.23 25.46
N LYS A 760 4.81 47.21 26.34
CA LYS A 760 4.23 47.24 27.69
C LYS A 760 2.71 47.20 27.64
N LYS A 761 2.08 47.97 26.75
CA LYS A 761 0.62 47.98 26.56
C LYS A 761 0.08 46.60 26.21
N ILE A 762 0.73 45.90 25.27
CA ILE A 762 0.39 44.53 24.90
C ILE A 762 0.49 43.60 26.11
N VAL A 763 1.58 43.67 26.88
CA VAL A 763 1.77 42.85 28.09
C VAL A 763 0.66 43.13 29.10
N CYS A 764 0.37 44.39 29.37
CA CYS A 764 -0.68 44.84 30.30
C CYS A 764 -2.05 44.26 29.94
N GLU A 765 -2.45 44.37 28.67
CA GLU A 765 -3.75 43.84 28.21
C GLU A 765 -3.82 42.32 28.29
N LEU A 766 -2.77 41.61 27.84
CA LEU A 766 -2.76 40.14 27.81
C LEU A 766 -2.67 39.49 29.20
N THR A 767 -2.22 40.24 30.20
CA THR A 767 -2.02 39.76 31.59
C THR A 767 -2.92 40.45 32.61
N ARG A 768 -3.70 41.45 32.19
CA ARG A 768 -4.56 42.29 33.02
C ARG A 768 -3.79 42.89 34.21
N ILE A 769 -2.68 43.55 33.90
CA ILE A 769 -1.89 44.29 34.90
C ILE A 769 -1.91 45.78 34.60
N THR A 770 -1.89 46.60 35.65
CA THR A 770 -1.69 48.05 35.55
C THR A 770 -0.28 48.40 36.05
N LEU A 771 0.47 49.15 35.25
CA LEU A 771 1.78 49.66 35.66
C LEU A 771 1.58 50.85 36.60
N SER A 772 2.33 50.89 37.70
CA SER A 772 2.47 52.11 38.50
C SER A 772 3.31 53.11 37.71
N LEU A 773 2.79 54.34 37.57
CA LEU A 773 3.49 55.49 36.97
C LEU A 773 4.87 55.72 37.59
#